data_AF-A0A8C3VY16-F1
#
_entry.id   AF-A0A8C3VY16-F1
#
_cell.length_a   1.000
_cell.length_b   1.000
_cell.length_c   1.000
_cell.angle_alpha   90.00
_cell.angle_beta   90.00
_cell.angle_gamma   90.00
#
_symmetry.space_group_name_H-M   'P 1'
#
loop_
_entity.id
_entity.type
_entity.pdbx_description
1 polymer ?
#
loop_
_entity_poly.entity_id
_entity_poly.type
_entity_poly.pdbx_seq_one_letter_code
_entity_poly.pdbx_strand_id
1 'polypeptide(L)'
;MPSLPQERVIQGPSPLDLNTELPYQSTMKRKVRKKKKKGTITANVAGTKFEIVRLVIDEMGFMKTPDEDETSNLIWCDSAVQQEKIAELQNYQRINHFPGMGEICRKDFLARNMTKMIKSRPLDYTFVPRTWIFPAEYTQFQNYMKELKKKRKQKTFIVKPANGAMGHGISLIRNGDKLPSQDHLIVQEYIEKPFLMEGYKFDLRIYILVTSCDPLKIFLYHDGLVRMGTEKYIPPNESNLTQLYMHLTNYSVNKHNEHFERDETENKGSKRSIKWFTEFLQANQHDVAKFWSDISELVVKTLIVAEPHVLHAYRMCRPGQPPGSESVCFEVLGFDILLDRKLKPWLLEINRAPSFGTDQKIDYDVKKGVLLNALKLLNIRTSDKRRNLAKQKAEAQRRLYGQNSIKRLLPGSSDWEQQRHQLERRKEELKERLAQVRKQISKEEHENRHMGNYRRIYPPEDKTLLEKYENLLAVAFQTFLSGRAASFQRELNNPLKKMKEEDILDLLEQCEIDDEKLMGKTAKPRGPKPLSSMPESSEMMKRQKYYSSDSSYGSSSSSSESEDNGKEEYQNKKREKQVPYNLKQSNHYKLIQQSSSMRRSVSCPRSISSQSPSSVDTRPFSAQQMISASRPISGCRSHSLNRTSSYTRHMPHSNDASSTSSPMCESLRQLRTKEQEDDLTSQTLFVLKDMKIRIPGKSDAESLLLIEDIIDNWKYHKTKVASYWLIKLDSVKQRKVLDIVKTSIRAVLPRIWKVPDVEEVNLYRIFNRVFNRLLWSHGQGLWNCFCDSGSSWESIFSKSPEVVTPLQLQCCQRLVELCKQCLLVVYKYATDSRGSLSGIGTDWGNSRYLLPGSTQFLRTPTYNLKYSSPGMARSNVLFTSRYGHL
;
A
#
# COMPACT_ATOMS: atom_id res chain seq x y z
N MET A 1 5.56 43.64 49.58
CA MET A 1 4.69 44.33 50.54
C MET A 1 4.58 45.79 50.13
N PRO A 2 3.48 46.50 50.42
CA PRO A 2 2.12 46.02 50.74
C PRO A 2 1.39 45.76 49.38
N SER A 3 0.11 46.04 49.04
CA SER A 3 -1.06 46.60 49.74
C SER A 3 -2.38 46.04 49.19
N LEU A 4 -3.41 46.00 50.05
CA LEU A 4 -4.86 45.90 49.83
C LEU A 4 -5.52 46.65 51.02
N PRO A 5 -6.85 46.72 51.17
CA PRO A 5 -7.93 47.09 50.24
C PRO A 5 -8.76 48.26 50.84
N GLN A 6 -9.98 48.53 50.36
CA GLN A 6 -11.10 48.91 51.25
C GLN A 6 -12.48 48.53 50.68
N GLU A 7 -13.50 48.54 51.55
CA GLU A 7 -14.72 47.73 51.37
C GLU A 7 -16.03 48.50 51.19
N ARG A 8 -16.92 47.86 50.39
CA ARG A 8 -18.38 47.67 50.53
C ARG A 8 -19.16 48.40 51.64
N VAL A 9 -20.24 49.07 51.21
CA VAL A 9 -21.46 49.40 52.00
C VAL A 9 -22.70 49.33 51.06
N ILE A 10 -23.95 49.15 51.52
CA ILE A 10 -24.54 47.84 51.86
C ILE A 10 -26.09 47.84 51.67
N GLN A 11 -26.64 46.72 51.18
CA GLN A 11 -28.08 46.31 51.16
C GLN A 11 -29.11 47.18 50.39
N GLY A 12 -30.32 46.62 50.19
CA GLY A 12 -31.45 47.15 49.38
C GLY A 12 -32.65 47.60 50.23
N PRO A 13 -33.95 47.34 49.87
CA PRO A 13 -34.48 46.35 48.90
C PRO A 13 -35.42 46.94 47.82
N SER A 14 -36.00 46.07 46.98
CA SER A 14 -37.09 46.40 46.02
C SER A 14 -38.46 46.50 46.70
N PRO A 15 -39.44 47.11 46.02
CA PRO A 15 -40.65 46.35 45.69
C PRO A 15 -41.02 46.38 44.20
N LEU A 16 -42.02 45.57 43.83
CA LEU A 16 -42.63 45.47 42.50
C LEU A 16 -43.81 46.45 42.38
N ASP A 17 -44.16 46.85 41.15
CA ASP A 17 -45.53 46.59 40.67
C ASP A 17 -45.63 46.56 39.14
N LEU A 18 -46.77 46.07 38.63
CA LEU A 18 -47.04 45.86 37.19
C LEU A 18 -47.63 47.11 36.52
N ASN A 19 -47.36 47.27 35.22
CA ASN A 19 -48.45 47.30 34.23
C ASN A 19 -47.96 47.03 32.79
N THR A 20 -48.91 46.76 31.89
CA THR A 20 -48.70 46.11 30.59
C THR A 20 -48.91 47.06 29.42
N GLU A 21 -48.04 47.02 28.40
CA GLU A 21 -48.40 46.71 26.98
C GLU A 21 -47.19 46.82 26.02
N LEU A 22 -47.33 46.19 24.85
CA LEU A 22 -46.32 46.13 23.77
C LEU A 22 -46.78 46.98 22.57
N PRO A 23 -45.84 47.44 21.72
CA PRO A 23 -45.88 46.84 20.38
C PRO A 23 -44.51 46.40 19.84
N TYR A 24 -44.54 45.34 19.03
CA TYR A 24 -43.36 44.63 18.52
C TYR A 24 -43.03 45.03 17.08
N GLN A 25 -41.93 45.77 16.84
CA GLN A 25 -41.46 46.06 15.48
C GLN A 25 -40.18 45.27 15.10
N SER A 26 -40.38 44.25 14.26
CA SER A 26 -39.32 43.38 13.74
C SER A 26 -38.59 44.01 12.55
N THR A 27 -37.48 44.71 12.81
CA THR A 27 -36.62 45.25 11.73
C THR A 27 -35.74 44.15 11.14
N MET A 28 -36.24 43.46 10.10
CA MET A 28 -35.47 42.44 9.36
C MET A 28 -34.24 43.03 8.65
N LYS A 29 -33.09 43.04 9.34
CA LYS A 29 -31.79 43.38 8.74
C LYS A 29 -31.44 42.37 7.64
N ARG A 30 -31.68 42.75 6.37
CA ARG A 30 -31.28 42.00 5.16
C ARG A 30 -29.81 41.59 5.26
N LYS A 31 -29.55 40.30 5.51
CA LYS A 31 -28.18 39.75 5.53
C LYS A 31 -27.59 39.80 4.11
N VAL A 32 -26.83 40.86 3.83
CA VAL A 32 -26.03 40.99 2.60
C VAL A 32 -25.21 39.71 2.42
N ARG A 33 -25.45 39.00 1.31
CA ARG A 33 -24.65 37.82 0.93
C ARG A 33 -23.22 38.29 0.64
N LYS A 34 -22.33 38.26 1.64
CA LYS A 34 -20.88 38.39 1.44
C LYS A 34 -20.50 37.43 0.30
N LYS A 35 -19.90 37.94 -0.79
CA LYS A 35 -19.38 37.11 -1.89
C LYS A 35 -18.53 36.00 -1.24
N LYS A 36 -18.92 34.73 -1.44
CA LYS A 36 -18.11 33.61 -0.94
C LYS A 36 -16.71 33.78 -1.50
N LYS A 37 -15.68 33.89 -0.65
CA LYS A 37 -14.28 33.82 -1.10
C LYS A 37 -14.18 32.59 -2.02
N LYS A 38 -13.61 32.74 -3.23
CA LYS A 38 -13.18 31.58 -4.02
C LYS A 38 -12.27 30.77 -3.09
N GLY A 39 -12.56 29.49 -2.91
CA GLY A 39 -11.67 28.63 -2.13
C GLY A 39 -10.34 28.53 -2.88
N THR A 40 -9.22 28.69 -2.19
CA THR A 40 -7.89 28.47 -2.77
C THR A 40 -7.53 27.00 -2.63
N ILE A 41 -6.73 26.47 -3.57
CA ILE A 41 -6.06 25.16 -3.41
C ILE A 41 -4.70 25.44 -2.79
N THR A 42 -4.32 24.70 -1.75
CA THR A 42 -3.06 24.95 -1.01
C THR A 42 -2.08 23.79 -1.13
N ALA A 43 -0.79 24.09 -1.13
CA ALA A 43 0.28 23.08 -1.21
C ALA A 43 1.34 23.28 -0.11
N ASN A 44 1.67 22.20 0.59
CA ASN A 44 2.87 22.14 1.42
C ASN A 44 4.02 21.54 0.58
N VAL A 45 5.09 22.32 0.46
CA VAL A 45 6.29 22.00 -0.35
C VAL A 45 7.57 22.00 0.49
N ALA A 46 7.45 21.92 1.82
CA ALA A 46 8.59 21.81 2.75
C ALA A 46 9.45 20.57 2.46
N GLY A 47 8.81 19.48 2.02
CA GLY A 47 9.45 18.22 1.72
C GLY A 47 10.20 18.16 0.38
N THR A 48 10.18 19.22 -0.45
CA THR A 48 11.00 19.27 -1.68
C THR A 48 12.18 20.22 -1.58
N LYS A 49 13.31 19.82 -2.15
CA LYS A 49 14.45 20.71 -2.43
C LYS A 49 14.46 21.22 -3.87
N PHE A 50 13.73 20.58 -4.79
CA PHE A 50 13.80 20.88 -6.22
C PHE A 50 12.95 22.10 -6.59
N GLU A 51 13.57 23.07 -7.26
CA GLU A 51 12.92 24.32 -7.65
C GLU A 51 11.79 24.11 -8.67
N ILE A 52 12.00 23.22 -9.66
CA ILE A 52 10.99 22.93 -10.69
C ILE A 52 9.67 22.38 -10.11
N VAL A 53 9.73 21.68 -8.96
CA VAL A 53 8.53 21.21 -8.24
C VAL A 53 7.75 22.39 -7.69
N ARG A 54 8.44 23.38 -7.10
CA ARG A 54 7.81 24.61 -6.58
C ARG A 54 7.23 25.46 -7.71
N LEU A 55 7.99 25.67 -8.79
CA LEU A 55 7.57 26.42 -9.97
C LEU A 55 6.31 25.81 -10.62
N VAL A 56 6.26 24.49 -10.79
CA VAL A 56 5.08 23.82 -11.37
C VAL A 56 3.86 23.85 -10.46
N ILE A 57 4.04 23.81 -9.14
CA ILE A 57 2.94 23.93 -8.17
C ILE A 57 2.37 25.37 -8.17
N ASP A 58 3.22 26.38 -8.27
CA ASP A 58 2.83 27.79 -8.37
C ASP A 58 2.14 28.09 -9.73
N GLU A 59 2.69 27.60 -10.84
CA GLU A 59 2.11 27.70 -12.19
C GLU A 59 0.72 27.01 -12.30
N MET A 60 0.48 25.98 -11.49
CA MET A 60 -0.84 25.35 -11.32
C MET A 60 -1.81 26.14 -10.42
N GLY A 61 -1.40 27.29 -9.87
CA GLY A 61 -2.22 28.16 -9.02
C GLY A 61 -2.42 27.65 -7.59
N PHE A 62 -1.52 26.80 -7.07
CA PHE A 62 -1.57 26.32 -5.69
C PHE A 62 -0.85 27.31 -4.77
N MET A 63 -1.55 27.81 -3.75
CA MET A 63 -0.95 28.67 -2.73
C MET A 63 -0.02 27.86 -1.82
N LYS A 64 1.28 28.20 -1.77
CA LYS A 64 2.20 27.64 -0.76
C LYS A 64 1.67 27.94 0.64
N THR A 65 1.67 26.92 1.51
CA THR A 65 1.40 27.05 2.95
C THR A 65 2.68 27.30 3.75
N PRO A 66 2.59 27.70 5.04
CA PRO A 66 3.66 27.44 5.99
C PRO A 66 4.10 25.98 5.93
N ASP A 67 5.37 25.73 6.25
CA ASP A 67 5.99 24.40 6.11
C ASP A 67 5.43 23.41 7.16
N GLU A 68 4.81 23.93 8.22
CA GLU A 68 4.12 23.24 9.30
C GLU A 68 2.62 22.97 9.03
N ASP A 69 2.02 23.50 7.95
CA ASP A 69 0.58 23.32 7.67
C ASP A 69 0.28 21.92 7.11
N GLU A 70 -0.22 21.07 8.00
CA GLU A 70 -0.66 19.71 7.70
C GLU A 70 -2.02 19.64 6.99
N THR A 71 -2.72 20.77 6.80
CA THR A 71 -4.08 20.83 6.24
C THR A 71 -4.12 21.17 4.74
N SER A 72 -2.94 21.27 4.10
CA SER A 72 -2.77 21.53 2.67
C SER A 72 -3.49 20.51 1.77
N ASN A 73 -3.94 20.93 0.58
CA ASN A 73 -4.57 20.01 -0.39
C ASN A 73 -3.56 19.07 -1.05
N LEU A 74 -2.35 19.57 -1.32
CA LEU A 74 -1.23 18.82 -1.87
C LEU A 74 -0.07 18.83 -0.88
N ILE A 75 0.52 17.68 -0.61
CA ILE A 75 1.75 17.52 0.17
C ILE A 75 2.79 16.90 -0.75
N TRP A 76 3.96 17.55 -0.88
CA TRP A 76 5.06 17.04 -1.67
C TRP A 76 6.31 16.78 -0.82
N CYS A 77 6.81 15.55 -0.90
CA CYS A 77 8.08 15.11 -0.30
C CYS A 77 8.98 14.49 -1.38
N ASP A 78 10.28 14.78 -1.39
CA ASP A 78 11.21 14.12 -2.32
C ASP A 78 11.62 12.72 -1.86
N SER A 79 11.51 12.46 -0.55
CA SER A 79 11.87 11.20 0.09
C SER A 79 10.65 10.39 0.50
N ALA A 80 10.79 9.06 0.45
CA ALA A 80 9.78 8.11 0.90
C ALA A 80 9.13 8.49 2.25
N VAL A 81 7.81 8.66 2.24
CA VAL A 81 7.02 9.05 3.41
C VAL A 81 6.69 7.84 4.29
N GLN A 82 6.67 8.06 5.61
CA GLN A 82 6.31 7.04 6.61
C GLN A 82 4.81 6.71 6.59
N GLN A 83 4.44 5.49 6.99
CA GLN A 83 3.06 5.00 6.88
C GLN A 83 2.09 5.75 7.80
N GLU A 84 2.59 6.15 8.96
CA GLU A 84 1.93 6.95 9.99
C GLU A 84 1.47 8.29 9.40
N LYS A 85 2.36 8.98 8.67
CA LYS A 85 2.02 10.27 8.05
C LYS A 85 0.98 10.15 6.94
N ILE A 86 0.91 8.99 6.27
CA ILE A 86 -0.15 8.68 5.29
C ILE A 86 -1.47 8.32 5.99
N ALA A 87 -1.43 7.79 7.21
CA ALA A 87 -2.62 7.52 8.02
C ALA A 87 -3.28 8.79 8.58
N GLU A 88 -2.49 9.80 8.95
CA GLU A 88 -2.96 11.09 9.49
C GLU A 88 -3.78 11.94 8.48
N LEU A 89 -3.59 11.73 7.17
CA LEU A 89 -4.19 12.56 6.11
C LEU A 89 -5.73 12.53 6.11
N GLN A 90 -6.33 13.61 5.64
CA GLN A 90 -7.78 13.73 5.40
C GLN A 90 -8.10 13.43 3.92
N ASN A 91 -9.30 12.91 3.61
CA ASN A 91 -9.58 12.30 2.30
C ASN A 91 -9.59 13.29 1.11
N TYR A 92 -9.53 14.60 1.35
CA TYR A 92 -9.35 15.64 0.33
C TYR A 92 -7.88 15.92 -0.03
N GLN A 93 -6.94 15.45 0.78
CA GLN A 93 -5.51 15.69 0.62
C GLN A 93 -4.91 14.69 -0.38
N ARG A 94 -3.83 15.08 -1.05
CA ARG A 94 -3.06 14.23 -1.96
C ARG A 94 -1.59 14.29 -1.59
N ILE A 95 -0.94 13.13 -1.49
CA ILE A 95 0.50 13.00 -1.21
C ILE A 95 1.18 12.19 -2.32
N ASN A 96 2.41 12.58 -2.66
CA ASN A 96 3.14 12.09 -3.83
C ASN A 96 3.89 10.75 -3.63
N HIS A 97 3.51 9.96 -2.62
CA HIS A 97 4.03 8.60 -2.41
C HIS A 97 2.95 7.61 -1.94
N PHE A 98 3.02 6.36 -2.40
CA PHE A 98 2.28 5.24 -1.81
C PHE A 98 3.06 4.55 -0.66
N PRO A 99 2.36 4.01 0.34
CA PRO A 99 2.96 3.04 1.26
C PRO A 99 3.22 1.71 0.51
N GLY A 100 4.19 0.92 0.96
CA GLY A 100 4.51 -0.40 0.37
C GLY A 100 5.33 -0.38 -0.94
N MET A 101 5.38 0.73 -1.69
CA MET A 101 6.07 0.84 -2.99
C MET A 101 7.58 0.46 -2.96
N GLY A 102 8.21 0.49 -1.76
CA GLY A 102 9.57 -0.01 -1.54
C GLY A 102 9.80 -1.48 -1.93
N GLU A 103 8.75 -2.29 -2.05
CA GLU A 103 8.82 -3.70 -2.48
C GLU A 103 9.19 -3.92 -3.97
N ILE A 104 9.16 -2.84 -4.78
CA ILE A 104 9.76 -2.82 -6.14
C ILE A 104 10.84 -1.74 -6.32
N CYS A 105 10.92 -0.75 -5.43
CA CYS A 105 11.91 0.33 -5.53
C CYS A 105 13.22 0.05 -4.76
N ARG A 106 13.25 -0.91 -3.84
CA ARG A 106 14.50 -1.49 -3.35
C ARG A 106 14.95 -2.63 -4.25
N LYS A 107 16.25 -2.70 -4.54
CA LYS A 107 16.82 -3.64 -5.53
C LYS A 107 16.76 -5.10 -5.06
N ASP A 108 16.93 -5.33 -3.77
CA ASP A 108 16.78 -6.65 -3.15
C ASP A 108 15.32 -7.11 -3.12
N PHE A 109 14.37 -6.23 -2.78
CA PHE A 109 12.95 -6.58 -2.76
C PHE A 109 12.39 -6.78 -4.18
N LEU A 110 12.79 -5.93 -5.14
CA LEU A 110 12.49 -6.11 -6.56
C LEU A 110 12.97 -7.47 -7.07
N ALA A 111 14.24 -7.82 -6.84
CA ALA A 111 14.81 -9.11 -7.23
C ALA A 111 14.06 -10.28 -6.58
N ARG A 112 13.75 -10.19 -5.29
CA ARG A 112 13.01 -11.20 -4.52
C ARG A 112 11.61 -11.43 -5.09
N ASN A 113 10.86 -10.37 -5.32
CA ASN A 113 9.45 -10.45 -5.72
C ASN A 113 9.31 -10.81 -7.21
N MET A 114 10.19 -10.28 -8.08
CA MET A 114 10.30 -10.74 -9.46
C MET A 114 10.69 -12.22 -9.53
N THR A 115 11.61 -12.70 -8.69
CA THR A 115 11.99 -14.13 -8.66
C THR A 115 10.83 -15.05 -8.25
N LYS A 116 9.89 -14.58 -7.41
CA LYS A 116 8.63 -15.32 -7.16
C LYS A 116 7.74 -15.33 -8.41
N MET A 117 7.49 -14.18 -9.02
CA MET A 117 6.63 -14.07 -10.21
C MET A 117 7.17 -14.84 -11.41
N ILE A 118 8.49 -14.83 -11.64
CA ILE A 118 9.16 -15.60 -12.69
C ILE A 118 8.98 -17.12 -12.49
N LYS A 119 8.91 -17.61 -11.24
CA LYS A 119 8.62 -19.03 -10.97
C LYS A 119 7.18 -19.42 -11.32
N SER A 120 6.22 -18.50 -11.18
CA SER A 120 4.79 -18.74 -11.49
C SER A 120 4.41 -18.40 -12.94
N ARG A 121 5.10 -17.45 -13.57
CA ARG A 121 4.82 -16.90 -14.92
C ARG A 121 6.13 -16.59 -15.67
N PRO A 122 6.95 -17.61 -16.02
CA PRO A 122 8.27 -17.41 -16.61
C PRO A 122 8.25 -16.75 -18.00
N LEU A 123 7.16 -16.92 -18.76
CA LEU A 123 7.02 -16.34 -20.11
C LEU A 123 6.66 -14.85 -20.09
N ASP A 124 5.88 -14.39 -19.10
CA ASP A 124 5.46 -13.00 -18.99
C ASP A 124 6.56 -12.08 -18.45
N TYR A 125 7.40 -12.60 -17.54
CA TYR A 125 8.41 -11.85 -16.78
C TYR A 125 9.85 -11.99 -17.32
N THR A 126 10.01 -12.15 -18.63
CA THR A 126 11.33 -12.32 -19.26
C THR A 126 12.19 -11.04 -19.31
N PHE A 127 11.66 -9.89 -18.89
CA PHE A 127 12.30 -8.56 -18.99
C PHE A 127 13.19 -8.18 -17.79
N VAL A 128 13.37 -9.08 -16.81
CA VAL A 128 14.23 -8.84 -15.64
C VAL A 128 15.50 -9.67 -15.75
N PRO A 129 16.71 -9.07 -15.68
CA PRO A 129 17.96 -9.84 -15.64
C PRO A 129 18.02 -10.75 -14.41
N ARG A 130 18.51 -11.99 -14.57
CA ARG A 130 18.62 -12.93 -13.45
C ARG A 130 19.52 -12.32 -12.36
N THR A 131 19.01 -12.29 -11.14
CA THR A 131 19.60 -11.60 -9.99
C THR A 131 19.61 -12.52 -8.78
N TRP A 132 20.67 -12.42 -7.96
CA TRP A 132 20.86 -13.16 -6.70
C TRP A 132 21.12 -12.16 -5.56
N ILE A 133 20.51 -12.39 -4.39
CA ILE A 133 20.59 -11.51 -3.23
C ILE A 133 21.56 -12.10 -2.20
N PHE A 134 22.65 -11.40 -1.88
CA PHE A 134 23.63 -11.87 -0.88
C PHE A 134 23.29 -11.33 0.53
N PRO A 135 23.62 -12.09 1.59
CA PRO A 135 24.26 -13.42 1.57
C PRO A 135 23.30 -14.59 1.25
N ALA A 136 21.98 -14.36 1.27
CA ALA A 136 20.95 -15.42 1.26
C ALA A 136 20.97 -16.38 0.06
N GLU A 137 21.46 -15.94 -1.10
CA GLU A 137 21.48 -16.71 -2.35
C GLU A 137 22.90 -17.00 -2.87
N TYR A 138 23.91 -16.83 -2.01
CA TYR A 138 25.32 -17.09 -2.34
C TYR A 138 25.55 -18.51 -2.87
N THR A 139 25.00 -19.53 -2.21
CA THR A 139 25.17 -20.95 -2.62
C THR A 139 24.50 -21.23 -3.97
N GLN A 140 23.36 -20.61 -4.24
CA GLN A 140 22.61 -20.71 -5.48
C GLN A 140 23.39 -20.05 -6.64
N PHE A 141 24.03 -18.90 -6.39
CA PHE A 141 24.96 -18.28 -7.34
C PHE A 141 26.20 -19.14 -7.59
N GLN A 142 26.84 -19.67 -6.54
CA GLN A 142 28.01 -20.55 -6.66
C GLN A 142 27.71 -21.84 -7.43
N ASN A 143 26.51 -22.41 -7.28
CA ASN A 143 26.09 -23.55 -8.08
C ASN A 143 25.85 -23.17 -9.56
N TYR A 144 25.30 -21.99 -9.83
CA TYR A 144 25.19 -21.47 -11.20
C TYR A 144 26.57 -21.20 -11.85
N MET A 145 27.54 -20.69 -11.07
CA MET A 145 28.94 -20.56 -11.49
C MET A 145 29.56 -21.91 -11.88
N LYS A 146 29.38 -22.95 -11.05
CA LYS A 146 29.84 -24.32 -11.35
C LYS A 146 29.19 -24.88 -12.62
N GLU A 147 27.89 -24.67 -12.81
CA GLU A 147 27.18 -25.07 -14.04
C GLU A 147 27.73 -24.37 -15.28
N LEU A 148 27.97 -23.06 -15.23
CA LEU A 148 28.54 -22.31 -16.36
C LEU A 148 29.94 -22.81 -16.71
N LYS A 149 30.79 -23.06 -15.70
CA LYS A 149 32.12 -23.68 -15.89
C LYS A 149 32.01 -25.09 -16.51
N LYS A 150 31.13 -25.97 -16.00
CA LYS A 150 30.89 -27.30 -16.58
C LYS A 150 30.40 -27.23 -18.03
N LYS A 151 29.58 -26.22 -18.36
CA LYS A 151 29.06 -25.97 -19.72
C LYS A 151 30.03 -25.20 -20.61
N ARG A 152 31.26 -24.91 -20.15
CA ARG A 152 32.29 -24.07 -20.81
C ARG A 152 31.77 -22.70 -21.29
N LYS A 153 30.80 -22.12 -20.58
CA LYS A 153 30.22 -20.79 -20.90
C LYS A 153 30.79 -19.74 -19.96
N GLN A 154 31.38 -18.69 -20.53
CA GLN A 154 31.63 -17.43 -19.81
C GLN A 154 30.33 -16.60 -19.73
N LYS A 155 30.22 -15.81 -18.67
CA LYS A 155 29.24 -14.72 -18.50
C LYS A 155 29.88 -13.64 -17.65
N THR A 156 29.42 -12.41 -17.84
CA THR A 156 29.73 -11.25 -17.01
C THR A 156 28.57 -10.97 -16.06
N PHE A 157 28.89 -10.52 -14.85
CA PHE A 157 27.91 -10.11 -13.84
C PHE A 157 28.22 -8.73 -13.32
N ILE A 158 27.18 -7.99 -12.94
CA ILE A 158 27.29 -6.68 -12.32
C ILE A 158 26.90 -6.81 -10.85
N VAL A 159 27.83 -6.41 -9.97
CA VAL A 159 27.67 -6.37 -8.53
C VAL A 159 27.14 -4.98 -8.16
N LYS A 160 26.11 -4.91 -7.32
CA LYS A 160 25.51 -3.64 -6.88
C LYS A 160 25.23 -3.70 -5.37
N PRO A 161 25.42 -2.62 -4.58
CA PRO A 161 25.00 -2.61 -3.19
C PRO A 161 23.47 -2.64 -3.10
N ALA A 162 22.88 -3.40 -2.17
CA ALA A 162 21.42 -3.59 -2.11
C ALA A 162 20.64 -2.27 -1.94
N ASN A 163 21.19 -1.33 -1.17
CA ASN A 163 20.67 0.03 -0.96
C ASN A 163 21.50 1.12 -1.69
N GLY A 164 22.31 0.74 -2.68
CA GLY A 164 23.22 1.66 -3.38
C GLY A 164 22.53 2.50 -4.47
N ALA A 165 22.96 3.75 -4.60
CA ALA A 165 22.49 4.71 -5.61
C ALA A 165 23.66 5.40 -6.34
N MET A 166 23.36 6.17 -7.38
CA MET A 166 24.32 7.04 -8.11
C MET A 166 25.52 6.32 -8.77
N GLY A 167 25.53 5.00 -8.84
CA GLY A 167 26.63 4.20 -9.40
C GLY A 167 27.72 3.80 -8.40
N HIS A 168 27.67 4.29 -7.16
CA HIS A 168 28.69 3.98 -6.15
C HIS A 168 28.64 2.51 -5.70
N GLY A 169 29.83 1.91 -5.55
CA GLY A 169 29.99 0.52 -5.13
C GLY A 169 29.56 -0.51 -6.18
N ILE A 170 29.39 -0.11 -7.44
CA ILE A 170 29.12 -1.01 -8.56
C ILE A 170 30.45 -1.48 -9.17
N SER A 171 30.56 -2.79 -9.44
CA SER A 171 31.67 -3.39 -10.18
C SER A 171 31.18 -4.48 -11.13
N LEU A 172 32.00 -4.83 -12.12
CA LEU A 172 31.76 -6.00 -12.97
C LEU A 172 32.72 -7.14 -12.58
N ILE A 173 32.24 -8.38 -12.70
CA ILE A 173 32.99 -9.60 -12.45
C ILE A 173 32.75 -10.64 -13.56
N ARG A 174 33.64 -11.62 -13.68
CA ARG A 174 33.53 -12.77 -14.59
C ARG A 174 33.62 -14.08 -13.80
N ASN A 175 33.64 -15.21 -14.51
CA ASN A 175 33.61 -16.57 -13.94
C ASN A 175 34.93 -16.99 -13.23
N GLY A 176 35.52 -16.13 -12.41
CA GLY A 176 36.75 -16.38 -11.63
C GLY A 176 36.74 -15.74 -10.24
N ASP A 177 36.06 -14.61 -10.10
CA ASP A 177 36.23 -13.70 -8.96
C ASP A 177 35.58 -14.21 -7.66
N LYS A 178 36.33 -14.16 -6.56
CA LYS A 178 35.83 -14.53 -5.22
C LYS A 178 35.10 -13.35 -4.59
N LEU A 179 33.78 -13.32 -4.70
CA LEU A 179 32.95 -12.36 -3.97
C LEU A 179 32.91 -12.64 -2.46
N PRO A 180 32.86 -11.60 -1.60
CA PRO A 180 32.63 -11.75 -0.17
C PRO A 180 31.25 -12.38 0.09
N SER A 181 31.20 -13.42 0.92
CA SER A 181 30.00 -14.25 1.13
C SER A 181 29.02 -13.70 2.17
N GLN A 182 29.40 -12.66 2.92
CA GLN A 182 28.60 -12.05 4.00
C GLN A 182 28.05 -10.66 3.66
N ASP A 183 28.55 -10.03 2.59
CA ASP A 183 28.20 -8.65 2.25
C ASP A 183 26.77 -8.56 1.68
N HIS A 184 26.04 -7.51 2.08
CA HIS A 184 24.66 -7.30 1.63
C HIS A 184 24.61 -6.57 0.27
N LEU A 185 24.98 -7.32 -0.77
CA LEU A 185 24.99 -6.92 -2.17
C LEU A 185 23.96 -7.72 -2.98
N ILE A 186 23.75 -7.30 -4.22
CA ILE A 186 23.11 -8.13 -5.25
C ILE A 186 24.10 -8.40 -6.37
N VAL A 187 24.04 -9.61 -6.93
CA VAL A 187 24.76 -9.99 -8.15
C VAL A 187 23.71 -10.16 -9.25
N GLN A 188 23.93 -9.57 -10.41
CA GLN A 188 22.97 -9.58 -11.52
C GLN A 188 23.67 -9.96 -12.83
N GLU A 189 23.03 -10.75 -13.69
CA GLU A 189 23.54 -11.01 -15.03
C GLU A 189 23.68 -9.70 -15.82
N TYR A 190 24.86 -9.47 -16.40
CA TYR A 190 25.12 -8.27 -17.18
C TYR A 190 24.63 -8.43 -18.62
N ILE A 191 24.04 -7.37 -19.17
CA ILE A 191 23.56 -7.35 -20.56
C ILE A 191 24.77 -6.98 -21.45
N GLU A 192 25.50 -8.00 -21.90
CA GLU A 192 26.76 -7.89 -22.67
C GLU A 192 26.59 -7.34 -24.10
N LYS A 193 25.34 -7.26 -24.59
CA LYS A 193 25.02 -6.77 -25.95
C LYS A 193 23.84 -5.79 -25.89
N PRO A 194 24.04 -4.60 -25.30
CA PRO A 194 23.04 -3.53 -25.32
C PRO A 194 22.78 -3.05 -26.76
N PHE A 195 21.69 -2.32 -26.97
CA PHE A 195 21.57 -1.45 -28.14
C PHE A 195 22.55 -0.27 -27.99
N LEU A 196 23.15 0.19 -29.09
CA LEU A 196 24.18 1.24 -29.09
C LEU A 196 23.74 2.42 -29.94
N MET A 197 24.04 3.63 -29.46
CA MET A 197 23.79 4.90 -30.15
C MET A 197 25.15 5.51 -30.48
N GLU A 198 25.49 5.67 -31.76
CA GLU A 198 26.81 6.16 -32.23
C GLU A 198 28.03 5.35 -31.68
N GLY A 199 27.79 4.12 -31.23
CA GLY A 199 28.79 3.25 -30.57
C GLY A 199 28.82 3.35 -29.03
N TYR A 200 28.06 4.26 -28.43
CA TYR A 200 27.93 4.44 -26.98
C TYR A 200 26.80 3.59 -26.41
N LYS A 201 27.00 3.09 -25.20
CA LYS A 201 25.94 2.49 -24.39
C LYS A 201 25.10 3.60 -23.76
N PHE A 202 23.79 3.42 -23.72
CA PHE A 202 22.88 4.32 -23.00
C PHE A 202 21.87 3.55 -22.16
N ASP A 203 21.19 4.25 -21.26
CA ASP A 203 19.96 3.79 -20.61
C ASP A 203 18.81 4.80 -20.83
N LEU A 204 17.59 4.34 -20.56
CA LEU A 204 16.37 5.14 -20.62
C LEU A 204 15.82 5.36 -19.21
N ARG A 205 15.64 6.63 -18.83
CA ARG A 205 14.84 7.07 -17.69
C ARG A 205 13.44 7.43 -18.17
N ILE A 206 12.46 6.57 -17.88
CA ILE A 206 11.04 6.77 -18.22
C ILE A 206 10.26 7.16 -16.96
N TYR A 207 9.35 8.13 -17.09
CA TYR A 207 8.56 8.64 -15.96
C TYR A 207 7.15 8.02 -15.96
N ILE A 208 6.79 7.33 -14.88
CA ILE A 208 5.52 6.64 -14.71
C ILE A 208 4.74 7.28 -13.55
N LEU A 209 3.48 7.62 -13.78
CA LEU A 209 2.56 8.16 -12.78
C LEU A 209 1.54 7.09 -12.38
N VAL A 210 1.51 6.75 -11.10
CA VAL A 210 0.45 5.94 -10.49
C VAL A 210 -0.51 6.89 -9.76
N THR A 211 -1.79 6.91 -10.13
CA THR A 211 -2.78 7.83 -9.51
C THR A 211 -3.70 7.15 -8.49
N SER A 212 -3.67 5.81 -8.42
CA SER A 212 -4.51 4.99 -7.56
C SER A 212 -4.02 3.54 -7.58
N CYS A 213 -4.22 2.80 -6.48
CA CYS A 213 -4.14 1.34 -6.41
C CYS A 213 -5.53 0.67 -6.29
N ASP A 214 -6.57 1.39 -5.86
CA ASP A 214 -7.92 0.82 -5.62
C ASP A 214 -9.02 1.66 -6.33
N PRO A 215 -9.28 1.43 -7.63
CA PRO A 215 -8.59 0.51 -8.54
C PRO A 215 -7.24 1.03 -9.01
N LEU A 216 -6.36 0.14 -9.47
CA LEU A 216 -5.05 0.47 -10.01
C LEU A 216 -5.17 1.32 -11.28
N LYS A 217 -4.45 2.45 -11.35
CA LYS A 217 -4.36 3.31 -12.55
C LYS A 217 -2.93 3.77 -12.80
N ILE A 218 -2.39 3.41 -13.97
CA ILE A 218 -1.01 3.64 -14.37
C ILE A 218 -0.96 4.45 -15.68
N PHE A 219 -0.19 5.53 -15.67
CA PHE A 219 0.08 6.38 -16.82
C PHE A 219 1.58 6.42 -17.10
N LEU A 220 1.97 6.22 -18.36
CA LEU A 220 3.34 6.37 -18.85
C LEU A 220 3.50 7.74 -19.48
N TYR A 221 4.57 8.47 -19.15
CA TYR A 221 4.93 9.69 -19.87
C TYR A 221 5.62 9.32 -21.18
N HIS A 222 5.15 9.87 -22.30
CA HIS A 222 5.63 9.55 -23.64
C HIS A 222 6.89 10.37 -24.02
N ASP A 223 7.76 10.59 -23.04
CA ASP A 223 9.09 11.17 -23.15
C ASP A 223 9.88 10.85 -21.85
N GLY A 224 11.14 11.24 -21.77
CA GLY A 224 12.03 10.97 -20.65
C GLY A 224 13.45 11.40 -20.96
N LEU A 225 14.44 10.79 -20.29
CA LEU A 225 15.85 11.11 -20.50
C LEU A 225 16.61 9.87 -20.98
N VAL A 226 17.30 10.00 -22.11
CA VAL A 226 18.37 9.10 -22.53
C VAL A 226 19.65 9.53 -21.82
N ARG A 227 20.37 8.57 -21.21
CA ARG A 227 21.64 8.82 -20.54
C ARG A 227 22.73 7.98 -21.18
N MET A 228 23.67 8.61 -21.89
CA MET A 228 24.79 7.93 -22.52
C MET A 228 25.97 7.75 -21.54
N GLY A 229 26.79 6.74 -21.77
CA GLY A 229 28.16 6.69 -21.23
C GLY A 229 29.10 7.57 -22.06
N THR A 230 30.21 8.03 -21.48
CA THR A 230 31.18 8.92 -22.14
C THR A 230 32.26 8.21 -22.96
N GLU A 231 32.32 6.88 -22.88
CA GLU A 231 33.26 6.04 -23.65
C GLU A 231 32.50 5.06 -24.54
N LYS A 232 33.05 4.79 -25.73
CA LYS A 232 32.43 3.84 -26.68
C LYS A 232 32.42 2.43 -26.11
N TYR A 233 31.33 1.72 -26.35
CA TYR A 233 31.06 0.44 -25.71
C TYR A 233 31.85 -0.70 -26.34
N ILE A 234 32.72 -1.32 -25.54
CA ILE A 234 33.36 -2.60 -25.86
C ILE A 234 32.72 -3.69 -24.97
N PRO A 235 32.38 -4.88 -25.49
CA PRO A 235 31.87 -5.98 -24.66
C PRO A 235 32.85 -6.36 -23.53
N PRO A 236 32.34 -6.78 -22.35
CA PRO A 236 33.16 -7.03 -21.18
C PRO A 236 34.09 -8.24 -21.35
N ASN A 237 35.38 -7.97 -21.19
CA ASN A 237 36.52 -8.87 -21.22
C ASN A 237 37.37 -8.60 -19.96
N GLU A 238 38.52 -9.27 -19.81
CA GLU A 238 39.31 -9.19 -18.57
C GLU A 238 40.12 -7.89 -18.41
N SER A 239 40.36 -7.10 -19.47
CA SER A 239 41.08 -5.81 -19.37
C SER A 239 40.17 -4.58 -19.23
N ASN A 240 38.86 -4.68 -19.51
CA ASN A 240 37.94 -3.54 -19.41
C ASN A 240 36.91 -3.59 -18.25
N LEU A 241 36.90 -4.60 -17.38
CA LEU A 241 35.95 -4.66 -16.24
C LEU A 241 36.02 -3.43 -15.31
N THR A 242 37.17 -2.77 -15.25
CA THR A 242 37.44 -1.55 -14.46
C THR A 242 37.09 -0.25 -15.19
N GLN A 243 36.85 -0.29 -16.51
CA GLN A 243 36.51 0.88 -17.34
C GLN A 243 35.03 1.24 -17.17
N LEU A 244 34.69 1.79 -16.02
CA LEU A 244 33.29 2.01 -15.62
C LEU A 244 32.55 3.04 -16.49
N TYR A 245 33.22 3.96 -17.18
CA TYR A 245 32.56 4.97 -18.02
C TYR A 245 31.92 4.40 -19.30
N MET A 246 32.50 3.37 -19.92
CA MET A 246 31.82 2.63 -21.00
C MET A 246 30.73 1.65 -20.49
N HIS A 247 30.75 1.29 -19.21
CA HIS A 247 29.89 0.25 -18.64
C HIS A 247 28.71 0.79 -17.80
N LEU A 248 28.83 1.98 -17.21
CA LEU A 248 27.82 2.62 -16.36
C LEU A 248 27.36 3.94 -17.01
N THR A 249 26.06 4.06 -17.21
CA THR A 249 25.38 5.21 -17.87
C THR A 249 24.87 6.25 -16.87
N ASN A 250 25.21 6.11 -15.58
CA ASN A 250 24.75 7.01 -14.54
C ASN A 250 25.36 8.42 -14.72
N TYR A 251 24.52 9.45 -14.84
CA TYR A 251 24.92 10.86 -14.92
C TYR A 251 25.89 11.27 -13.80
N SER A 252 25.68 10.79 -12.57
CA SER A 252 26.55 11.05 -11.41
C SER A 252 27.97 10.51 -11.54
N VAL A 253 28.19 9.48 -12.37
CA VAL A 253 29.52 8.98 -12.72
C VAL A 253 30.07 9.80 -13.89
N ASN A 254 29.33 9.80 -15.01
CA ASN A 254 29.77 10.34 -16.29
C ASN A 254 30.01 11.86 -16.29
N LYS A 255 29.29 12.66 -15.49
CA LYS A 255 29.42 14.14 -15.47
C LYS A 255 30.80 14.68 -15.04
N HIS A 256 31.67 13.81 -14.54
CA HIS A 256 33.04 14.10 -14.12
C HIS A 256 34.12 13.60 -15.11
N ASN A 257 33.73 12.87 -16.16
CA ASN A 257 34.64 12.49 -17.24
C ASN A 257 34.82 13.71 -18.17
N GLU A 258 36.05 13.93 -18.63
CA GLU A 258 36.42 15.02 -19.55
C GLU A 258 35.67 14.93 -20.88
N HIS A 259 35.30 13.72 -21.31
CA HIS A 259 34.48 13.46 -22.49
C HIS A 259 32.95 13.63 -22.27
N PHE A 260 32.51 14.25 -21.17
CA PHE A 260 31.08 14.51 -20.94
C PHE A 260 30.58 15.74 -21.73
N GLU A 261 30.15 15.51 -22.97
CA GLU A 261 29.57 16.56 -23.81
C GLU A 261 28.27 17.12 -23.22
N ARG A 262 28.35 18.35 -22.72
CA ARG A 262 27.23 19.14 -22.19
C ARG A 262 26.46 19.92 -23.26
N ASP A 263 26.88 19.82 -24.53
CA ASP A 263 26.28 20.48 -25.68
C ASP A 263 24.75 20.30 -25.67
N GLU A 264 24.00 21.40 -25.67
CA GLU A 264 22.54 21.38 -25.62
C GLU A 264 21.90 21.19 -27.00
N THR A 265 22.68 21.11 -28.09
CA THR A 265 22.17 20.71 -29.39
C THR A 265 21.74 19.23 -29.36
N GLU A 266 20.50 18.96 -29.78
CA GLU A 266 19.81 17.68 -29.59
C GLU A 266 20.56 16.46 -30.16
N ASN A 267 21.41 16.69 -31.15
CA ASN A 267 22.15 15.66 -31.89
C ASN A 267 23.55 15.35 -31.34
N LYS A 268 24.01 16.01 -30.27
CA LYS A 268 25.39 15.82 -29.75
C LYS A 268 25.43 15.40 -28.29
N GLY A 269 24.84 16.19 -27.39
CA GLY A 269 25.00 16.04 -25.94
C GLY A 269 24.84 14.62 -25.39
N SER A 270 25.58 14.30 -24.32
CA SER A 270 25.56 12.99 -23.62
C SER A 270 24.25 12.67 -22.90
N LYS A 271 23.25 13.57 -22.98
CA LYS A 271 21.89 13.44 -22.47
C LYS A 271 20.93 13.95 -23.55
N ARG A 272 20.00 13.11 -24.00
CA ARG A 272 19.03 13.43 -25.07
C ARG A 272 17.60 13.12 -24.59
N SER A 273 16.57 13.67 -25.22
CA SER A 273 15.17 13.34 -24.89
C SER A 273 14.79 11.94 -25.43
N ILE A 274 13.77 11.30 -24.86
CA ILE A 274 13.25 10.05 -25.44
C ILE A 274 12.45 10.34 -26.71
N LYS A 275 11.84 11.52 -26.84
CA LYS A 275 11.28 12.01 -28.12
C LYS A 275 12.32 11.97 -29.24
N TRP A 276 13.48 12.60 -29.05
CA TRP A 276 14.59 12.57 -30.00
C TRP A 276 15.03 11.12 -30.29
N PHE A 277 15.09 10.26 -29.28
CA PHE A 277 15.45 8.85 -29.49
C PHE A 277 14.41 8.07 -30.30
N THR A 278 13.11 8.38 -30.17
CA THR A 278 12.09 7.77 -31.02
C THR A 278 12.16 8.26 -32.47
N GLU A 279 12.58 9.51 -32.69
CA GLU A 279 12.86 10.06 -34.02
C GLU A 279 14.11 9.41 -34.63
N PHE A 280 15.18 9.20 -33.84
CA PHE A 280 16.35 8.40 -34.21
C PHE A 280 15.99 6.95 -34.56
N LEU A 281 15.15 6.27 -33.77
CA LEU A 281 14.68 4.91 -34.06
C LEU A 281 13.90 4.87 -35.38
N GLN A 282 13.02 5.84 -35.62
CA GLN A 282 12.24 5.93 -36.86
C GLN A 282 13.14 6.14 -38.08
N ALA A 283 14.15 7.03 -37.98
CA ALA A 283 15.14 7.26 -39.04
C ALA A 283 16.00 6.00 -39.32
N ASN A 284 16.32 5.22 -38.29
CA ASN A 284 17.02 3.93 -38.40
C ASN A 284 16.08 2.74 -38.67
N GLN A 285 14.84 2.99 -39.12
CA GLN A 285 13.88 1.98 -39.59
C GLN A 285 13.53 0.94 -38.51
N HIS A 286 13.44 1.39 -37.25
CA HIS A 286 13.04 0.57 -36.10
C HIS A 286 11.59 0.88 -35.66
N ASP A 287 10.88 -0.16 -35.19
CA ASP A 287 9.48 -0.07 -34.81
C ASP A 287 9.29 0.66 -33.45
N VAL A 288 9.00 1.96 -33.54
CA VAL A 288 8.71 2.84 -32.41
C VAL A 288 7.41 2.44 -31.68
N ALA A 289 6.41 1.92 -32.39
CA ALA A 289 5.15 1.51 -31.78
C ALA A 289 5.34 0.24 -30.92
N LYS A 290 6.11 -0.73 -31.42
CA LYS A 290 6.53 -1.90 -30.64
C LYS A 290 7.42 -1.51 -29.47
N PHE A 291 8.36 -0.58 -29.63
CA PHE A 291 9.17 -0.08 -28.51
C PHE A 291 8.28 0.41 -27.35
N TRP A 292 7.32 1.30 -27.62
CA TRP A 292 6.40 1.78 -26.58
C TRP A 292 5.46 0.69 -26.05
N SER A 293 5.06 -0.29 -26.86
CA SER A 293 4.27 -1.44 -26.43
C SER A 293 5.03 -2.34 -25.45
N ASP A 294 6.27 -2.72 -25.78
CA ASP A 294 7.12 -3.57 -24.94
C ASP A 294 7.47 -2.87 -23.61
N ILE A 295 7.73 -1.56 -23.65
CA ILE A 295 7.92 -0.71 -22.45
C ILE A 295 6.63 -0.67 -21.61
N SER A 296 5.46 -0.52 -22.23
CA SER A 296 4.18 -0.49 -21.52
C SER A 296 3.88 -1.82 -20.84
N GLU A 297 4.05 -2.96 -21.52
CA GLU A 297 3.92 -4.28 -20.89
C GLU A 297 4.91 -4.49 -19.74
N LEU A 298 6.16 -4.03 -19.88
CA LEU A 298 7.18 -4.09 -18.81
C LEU A 298 6.71 -3.31 -17.56
N VAL A 299 6.25 -2.07 -17.73
CA VAL A 299 5.82 -1.20 -16.63
C VAL A 299 4.59 -1.76 -15.93
N VAL A 300 3.55 -2.15 -16.68
CA VAL A 300 2.32 -2.70 -16.07
C VAL A 300 2.61 -3.99 -15.32
N LYS A 301 3.30 -4.97 -15.94
CA LYS A 301 3.66 -6.23 -15.27
C LYS A 301 4.50 -6.01 -14.02
N THR A 302 5.36 -5.00 -14.02
CA THR A 302 6.18 -4.62 -12.86
C THR A 302 5.34 -4.07 -11.71
N LEU A 303 4.39 -3.17 -12.00
CA LEU A 303 3.49 -2.63 -10.98
C LEU A 303 2.46 -3.66 -10.49
N ILE A 304 2.08 -4.64 -11.31
CA ILE A 304 1.30 -5.82 -10.89
C ILE A 304 2.02 -6.61 -9.78
N VAL A 305 3.36 -6.65 -9.75
CA VAL A 305 4.13 -7.27 -8.65
C VAL A 305 4.06 -6.45 -7.36
N ALA A 306 3.99 -5.12 -7.48
CA ALA A 306 3.87 -4.21 -6.32
C ALA A 306 2.45 -4.15 -5.76
N GLU A 307 1.43 -4.22 -6.62
CA GLU A 307 0.02 -4.00 -6.31
C GLU A 307 -0.47 -4.71 -5.04
N PRO A 308 -0.29 -6.03 -4.82
CA PRO A 308 -0.74 -6.67 -3.58
C PRO A 308 -0.04 -6.14 -2.31
N HIS A 309 1.22 -5.70 -2.42
CA HIS A 309 1.95 -5.08 -1.32
C HIS A 309 1.47 -3.64 -1.05
N VAL A 310 1.27 -2.86 -2.12
CA VAL A 310 0.83 -1.45 -2.07
C VAL A 310 -0.62 -1.36 -1.58
N LEU A 311 -1.54 -2.16 -2.14
CA LEU A 311 -2.95 -2.18 -1.75
C LEU A 311 -3.14 -2.59 -0.30
N HIS A 312 -2.40 -3.61 0.16
CA HIS A 312 -2.42 -4.02 1.55
C HIS A 312 -1.93 -2.88 2.46
N ALA A 313 -0.76 -2.30 2.19
CA ALA A 313 -0.21 -1.22 2.99
C ALA A 313 -1.12 0.02 2.99
N TYR A 314 -1.67 0.42 1.83
CA TYR A 314 -2.59 1.54 1.70
C TYR A 314 -3.86 1.34 2.52
N ARG A 315 -4.50 0.16 2.44
CA ARG A 315 -5.69 -0.16 3.23
C ARG A 315 -5.42 -0.26 4.73
N MET A 316 -4.20 -0.64 5.15
CA MET A 316 -3.78 -0.58 6.56
C MET A 316 -3.51 0.86 7.04
N CYS A 317 -2.95 1.72 6.19
CA CYS A 317 -2.79 3.15 6.50
C CYS A 317 -4.12 3.91 6.50
N ARG A 318 -5.08 3.49 5.67
CA ARG A 318 -6.35 4.20 5.42
C ARG A 318 -7.59 3.39 5.85
N PRO A 319 -7.69 2.94 7.12
CA PRO A 319 -8.87 2.21 7.58
C PRO A 319 -10.12 3.10 7.50
N GLY A 320 -11.26 2.50 7.13
CA GLY A 320 -12.54 3.21 7.08
C GLY A 320 -12.74 4.15 5.88
N GLN A 321 -11.93 4.08 4.82
CA GLN A 321 -12.30 4.70 3.53
C GLN A 321 -13.52 3.97 2.94
N PRO A 322 -14.61 4.68 2.57
CA PRO A 322 -15.72 4.07 1.83
C PRO A 322 -15.25 3.51 0.47
N PRO A 323 -15.84 2.39 -0.02
CA PRO A 323 -15.61 1.91 -1.38
C PRO A 323 -15.81 3.01 -2.43
N GLY A 324 -14.94 3.07 -3.46
CA GLY A 324 -15.01 4.12 -4.48
C GLY A 324 -14.57 5.53 -4.01
N SER A 325 -13.92 5.63 -2.85
CA SER A 325 -13.17 6.84 -2.46
C SER A 325 -12.02 7.12 -3.44
N GLU A 326 -11.69 8.39 -3.64
CA GLU A 326 -10.51 8.76 -4.43
C GLU A 326 -9.23 8.42 -3.64
N SER A 327 -8.17 8.00 -4.35
CA SER A 327 -6.87 7.75 -3.71
C SER A 327 -6.33 9.03 -3.05
N VAL A 328 -5.82 8.87 -1.83
CA VAL A 328 -5.06 9.90 -1.12
C VAL A 328 -3.60 9.93 -1.59
N CYS A 329 -3.11 8.82 -2.15
CA CYS A 329 -1.75 8.69 -2.67
C CYS A 329 -1.73 8.78 -4.21
N PHE A 330 -0.68 9.40 -4.74
CA PHE A 330 -0.20 9.22 -6.10
C PHE A 330 1.32 9.07 -6.03
N GLU A 331 2.02 8.62 -7.08
CA GLU A 331 3.49 8.57 -7.06
C GLU A 331 4.07 8.68 -8.48
N VAL A 332 5.18 9.44 -8.60
CA VAL A 332 5.93 9.60 -9.85
C VAL A 332 7.21 8.79 -9.76
N LEU A 333 7.24 7.65 -10.46
CA LEU A 333 8.34 6.69 -10.47
C LEU A 333 9.24 6.93 -11.69
N GLY A 334 10.55 7.00 -11.46
CA GLY A 334 11.56 6.92 -12.53
C GLY A 334 11.96 5.47 -12.77
N PHE A 335 11.56 4.89 -13.90
CA PHE A 335 12.01 3.56 -14.32
C PHE A 335 13.35 3.69 -15.06
N ASP A 336 14.31 2.84 -14.71
CA ASP A 336 15.62 2.77 -15.36
C ASP A 336 15.68 1.49 -16.21
N ILE A 337 15.70 1.66 -17.54
CA ILE A 337 15.55 0.57 -18.51
C ILE A 337 16.73 0.56 -19.48
N LEU A 338 17.24 -0.62 -19.80
CA LEU A 338 18.27 -0.84 -20.83
C LEU A 338 17.66 -1.62 -22.00
N LEU A 339 17.93 -1.20 -23.23
CA LEU A 339 17.58 -1.97 -24.42
C LEU A 339 18.73 -2.93 -24.76
N ASP A 340 18.42 -4.18 -25.10
CA ASP A 340 19.40 -5.05 -25.78
C ASP A 340 19.44 -4.83 -27.29
N ARG A 341 20.42 -5.41 -27.98
CA ARG A 341 20.61 -5.29 -29.44
C ARG A 341 19.44 -5.74 -30.33
N LYS A 342 18.34 -6.25 -29.76
CA LYS A 342 17.07 -6.55 -30.45
C LYS A 342 15.96 -5.54 -30.08
N LEU A 343 16.31 -4.41 -29.49
CA LEU A 343 15.42 -3.41 -28.88
C LEU A 343 14.51 -3.93 -27.77
N LYS A 344 14.75 -5.15 -27.26
CA LYS A 344 13.99 -5.68 -26.12
C LYS A 344 14.36 -4.87 -24.86
N PRO A 345 13.37 -4.33 -24.12
CA PRO A 345 13.64 -3.61 -22.89
C PRO A 345 13.90 -4.56 -21.71
N TRP A 346 14.83 -4.15 -20.85
CA TRP A 346 15.19 -4.82 -19.61
C TRP A 346 15.13 -3.85 -18.44
N LEU A 347 14.44 -4.23 -17.37
CA LEU A 347 14.34 -3.43 -16.15
C LEU A 347 15.63 -3.52 -15.32
N LEU A 348 16.24 -2.37 -15.00
CA LEU A 348 17.44 -2.30 -14.15
C LEU A 348 17.12 -1.95 -12.69
N GLU A 349 16.34 -0.90 -12.46
CA GLU A 349 15.90 -0.41 -11.15
C GLU A 349 14.67 0.52 -11.28
N ILE A 350 14.03 0.84 -10.15
CA ILE A 350 12.87 1.75 -10.09
C ILE A 350 13.13 2.77 -8.99
N ASN A 351 13.31 4.02 -9.38
CA ASN A 351 13.59 5.13 -8.50
C ASN A 351 12.27 5.82 -8.08
N ARG A 352 11.82 5.57 -6.85
CA ARG A 352 10.65 6.26 -6.26
C ARG A 352 10.87 7.74 -5.90
N ALA A 353 12.14 8.15 -5.89
CA ALA A 353 12.59 9.50 -5.66
C ALA A 353 13.51 9.92 -6.83
N PRO A 354 12.97 10.03 -8.07
CA PRO A 354 13.78 10.45 -9.20
C PRO A 354 14.25 11.89 -9.00
N SER A 355 15.49 12.21 -9.40
CA SER A 355 15.98 13.58 -9.29
C SER A 355 15.21 14.51 -10.24
N PHE A 356 14.63 15.58 -9.67
CA PHE A 356 14.01 16.67 -10.42
C PHE A 356 14.93 17.91 -10.53
N GLY A 357 16.25 17.76 -10.35
CA GLY A 357 17.22 18.83 -10.66
C GLY A 357 17.23 19.14 -12.16
N THR A 358 17.37 20.41 -12.53
CA THR A 358 17.25 20.91 -13.91
C THR A 358 18.55 21.58 -14.37
N ASP A 359 19.61 20.78 -14.45
CA ASP A 359 20.98 21.21 -14.78
C ASP A 359 21.15 21.64 -16.26
N GLN A 360 20.24 21.23 -17.15
CA GLN A 360 20.23 21.50 -18.60
C GLN A 360 18.81 21.75 -19.10
N LYS A 361 18.65 22.39 -20.26
CA LYS A 361 17.35 22.69 -20.90
C LYS A 361 16.47 21.46 -21.08
N ILE A 362 17.04 20.34 -21.54
CA ILE A 362 16.34 19.05 -21.71
C ILE A 362 15.79 18.52 -20.37
N ASP A 363 16.52 18.71 -19.26
CA ASP A 363 16.00 18.34 -17.94
C ASP A 363 14.79 19.21 -17.57
N TYR A 364 14.86 20.53 -17.79
CA TYR A 364 13.76 21.45 -17.50
C TYR A 364 12.48 21.05 -18.24
N ASP A 365 12.52 20.91 -19.57
CA ASP A 365 11.31 20.70 -20.37
C ASP A 365 10.64 19.34 -20.08
N VAL A 366 11.44 18.26 -20.01
CA VAL A 366 10.93 16.92 -19.68
C VAL A 366 10.35 16.90 -18.26
N LYS A 367 11.07 17.41 -17.25
CA LYS A 367 10.62 17.33 -15.85
C LYS A 367 9.46 18.28 -15.56
N LYS A 368 9.43 19.47 -16.18
CA LYS A 368 8.29 20.37 -16.12
C LYS A 368 7.04 19.68 -16.67
N GLY A 369 7.13 19.10 -17.86
CA GLY A 369 6.02 18.40 -18.51
C GLY A 369 5.49 17.21 -17.71
N VAL A 370 6.39 16.40 -17.13
CA VAL A 370 6.05 15.29 -16.21
C VAL A 370 5.23 15.81 -15.01
N LEU A 371 5.77 16.79 -14.28
CA LEU A 371 5.15 17.31 -13.06
C LEU A 371 3.81 18.02 -13.36
N LEU A 372 3.79 18.87 -14.40
CA LEU A 372 2.64 19.72 -14.74
C LEU A 372 1.45 18.88 -15.21
N ASN A 373 1.70 17.90 -16.08
CA ASN A 373 0.64 17.02 -16.56
C ASN A 373 0.18 16.04 -15.48
N ALA A 374 1.06 15.63 -14.55
CA ALA A 374 0.65 14.84 -13.38
C ALA A 374 -0.33 15.61 -12.48
N LEU A 375 -0.04 16.87 -12.13
CA LEU A 375 -0.96 17.67 -11.30
C LEU A 375 -2.30 17.96 -12.01
N LYS A 376 -2.31 18.14 -13.34
CA LYS A 376 -3.54 18.26 -14.15
C LYS A 376 -4.39 16.98 -14.14
N LEU A 377 -3.75 15.80 -14.19
CA LEU A 377 -4.43 14.50 -14.09
C LEU A 377 -5.05 14.24 -12.71
N LEU A 378 -4.45 14.74 -11.63
CA LEU A 378 -4.98 14.52 -10.26
C LEU A 378 -6.30 15.25 -9.99
N ASN A 379 -6.63 16.31 -10.73
CA ASN A 379 -7.87 17.09 -10.61
C ASN A 379 -8.22 17.47 -9.15
N ILE A 380 -7.24 18.02 -8.44
CA ILE A 380 -7.43 18.54 -7.08
C ILE A 380 -8.33 19.78 -7.16
N ARG A 381 -9.46 19.80 -6.44
CA ARG A 381 -10.42 20.92 -6.52
C ARG A 381 -10.64 21.59 -5.17
N THR A 382 -10.86 22.90 -5.24
CA THR A 382 -11.26 23.77 -4.11
C THR A 382 -12.51 23.27 -3.38
N SER A 383 -13.37 22.51 -4.07
CA SER A 383 -14.56 21.87 -3.50
C SER A 383 -14.25 20.67 -2.61
N ASP A 384 -13.09 20.02 -2.71
CA ASP A 384 -12.86 18.71 -2.11
C ASP A 384 -12.75 18.75 -0.58
N LYS A 385 -12.08 19.77 -0.02
CA LYS A 385 -12.03 20.00 1.44
C LYS A 385 -13.44 20.20 2.02
N ARG A 386 -14.30 20.96 1.32
CA ARG A 386 -15.72 21.16 1.68
C ARG A 386 -16.56 19.89 1.50
N ARG A 387 -16.34 19.14 0.42
CA ARG A 387 -17.05 17.89 0.06
C ARG A 387 -16.74 16.77 1.04
N ASN A 388 -15.49 16.65 1.48
CA ASN A 388 -15.08 15.70 2.52
C ASN A 388 -15.66 16.06 3.89
N LEU A 389 -15.57 17.32 4.33
CA LEU A 389 -16.15 17.76 5.60
C LEU A 389 -17.69 17.58 5.63
N ALA A 390 -18.37 17.82 4.50
CA ALA A 390 -19.81 17.56 4.39
C ALA A 390 -20.14 16.06 4.52
N LYS A 391 -19.36 15.18 3.87
CA LYS A 391 -19.50 13.72 4.04
C LYS A 391 -19.25 13.27 5.48
N GLN A 392 -18.18 13.74 6.11
CA GLN A 392 -17.87 13.42 7.53
C GLN A 392 -18.99 13.86 8.47
N LYS A 393 -19.59 15.04 8.24
CA LYS A 393 -20.74 15.51 9.03
C LYS A 393 -21.99 14.65 8.81
N ALA A 394 -22.32 14.31 7.57
CA ALA A 394 -23.45 13.42 7.27
C ALA A 394 -23.25 12.01 7.84
N GLU A 395 -22.02 11.49 7.82
CA GLU A 395 -21.68 10.20 8.43
C GLU A 395 -21.73 10.25 9.95
N ALA A 396 -21.20 11.30 10.59
CA ALA A 396 -21.35 11.51 12.02
C ALA A 396 -22.82 11.63 12.44
N GLN A 397 -23.66 12.32 11.67
CA GLN A 397 -25.10 12.36 11.88
C GLN A 397 -25.76 10.98 11.74
N ARG A 398 -25.41 10.19 10.71
CA ARG A 398 -25.87 8.79 10.56
C ARG A 398 -25.47 7.91 11.76
N ARG A 399 -24.27 8.11 12.33
CA ARG A 399 -23.78 7.39 13.52
C ARG A 399 -24.47 7.83 14.82
N LEU A 400 -24.80 9.12 14.97
CA LEU A 400 -25.39 9.68 16.20
C LEU A 400 -26.91 9.50 16.28
N TYR A 401 -27.64 9.68 15.16
CA TYR A 401 -29.11 9.65 15.13
C TYR A 401 -29.69 8.31 14.65
N GLY A 402 -28.86 7.37 14.21
CA GLY A 402 -29.28 6.04 13.75
C GLY A 402 -29.99 6.04 12.39
N GLN A 403 -30.43 4.85 11.97
CA GLN A 403 -31.12 4.63 10.69
C GLN A 403 -32.62 4.94 10.80
N ASN A 404 -32.99 6.22 10.85
CA ASN A 404 -34.40 6.63 10.74
C ASN A 404 -35.01 6.43 9.33
N SER A 405 -34.23 5.94 8.36
CA SER A 405 -34.70 5.56 7.01
C SER A 405 -35.08 4.10 6.85
N ILE A 406 -34.60 3.21 7.72
CA ILE A 406 -34.84 1.75 7.63
C ILE A 406 -35.28 1.25 9.00
N LYS A 407 -36.59 1.02 9.16
CA LYS A 407 -37.13 0.37 10.37
C LYS A 407 -36.51 -1.02 10.50
N ARG A 408 -35.70 -1.21 11.55
CA ARG A 408 -35.15 -2.52 11.91
C ARG A 408 -36.32 -3.48 12.17
N LEU A 409 -36.42 -4.55 11.38
CA LEU A 409 -37.51 -5.54 11.47
C LEU A 409 -37.68 -6.03 12.91
N LEU A 410 -38.93 -6.04 13.38
CA LEU A 410 -39.30 -6.61 14.67
C LEU A 410 -39.36 -8.14 14.55
N PRO A 411 -39.03 -8.90 15.62
CA PRO A 411 -39.33 -10.33 15.67
C PRO A 411 -40.84 -10.54 15.46
N GLY A 412 -41.23 -11.26 14.41
CA GLY A 412 -42.63 -11.39 13.98
C GLY A 412 -43.07 -10.49 12.81
N SER A 413 -42.15 -9.77 12.16
CA SER A 413 -42.46 -9.04 10.91
C SER A 413 -42.93 -9.99 9.80
N SER A 414 -43.98 -9.63 9.08
CA SER A 414 -44.57 -10.46 8.01
C SER A 414 -43.62 -10.70 6.84
N ASP A 415 -43.76 -11.82 6.12
CA ASP A 415 -42.94 -12.14 4.93
C ASP A 415 -43.01 -11.02 3.88
N TRP A 416 -44.17 -10.39 3.77
CA TRP A 416 -44.43 -9.16 3.03
C TRP A 416 -43.45 -8.02 3.38
N GLU A 417 -43.36 -7.66 4.66
CA GLU A 417 -42.47 -6.61 5.15
C GLU A 417 -40.99 -7.00 5.00
N GLN A 418 -40.67 -8.28 5.16
CA GLN A 418 -39.33 -8.81 4.96
C GLN A 418 -38.89 -8.69 3.49
N GLN A 419 -39.75 -9.07 2.53
CA GLN A 419 -39.47 -8.94 1.09
C GLN A 419 -39.31 -7.47 0.70
N ARG A 420 -40.22 -6.58 1.14
CA ARG A 420 -40.14 -5.15 0.84
C ARG A 420 -38.91 -4.48 1.45
N HIS A 421 -38.51 -4.85 2.68
CA HIS A 421 -37.28 -4.37 3.29
C HIS A 421 -36.02 -4.88 2.56
N GLN A 422 -36.02 -6.11 2.04
CA GLN A 422 -34.91 -6.60 1.20
C GLN A 422 -34.83 -5.82 -0.11
N LEU A 423 -35.98 -5.50 -0.72
CA LEU A 423 -36.04 -4.75 -1.97
C LEU A 423 -35.56 -3.30 -1.84
N GLU A 424 -36.02 -2.57 -0.82
CA GLU A 424 -35.54 -1.20 -0.57
C GLU A 424 -34.04 -1.15 -0.24
N ARG A 425 -33.52 -2.16 0.47
CA ARG A 425 -32.07 -2.28 0.70
C ARG A 425 -31.31 -2.45 -0.63
N ARG A 426 -31.75 -3.38 -1.48
CA ARG A 426 -31.18 -3.59 -2.82
C ARG A 426 -31.27 -2.32 -3.68
N LYS A 427 -32.36 -1.55 -3.55
CA LYS A 427 -32.58 -0.29 -4.25
C LYS A 427 -31.64 0.82 -3.75
N GLU A 428 -31.35 0.93 -2.45
CA GLU A 428 -30.34 1.86 -1.92
C GLU A 428 -28.91 1.44 -2.34
N GLU A 429 -28.57 0.14 -2.27
CA GLU A 429 -27.29 -0.41 -2.71
C GLU A 429 -27.02 -0.14 -4.20
N LEU A 430 -28.00 -0.37 -5.07
CA LEU A 430 -27.91 -0.07 -6.52
C LEU A 430 -27.82 1.44 -6.80
N LYS A 431 -28.55 2.29 -6.05
CA LYS A 431 -28.45 3.76 -6.17
C LYS A 431 -27.06 4.27 -5.76
N GLU A 432 -26.47 3.73 -4.68
CA GLU A 432 -25.09 4.07 -4.32
C GLU A 432 -24.11 3.58 -5.41
N ARG A 433 -24.31 2.37 -5.93
CA ARG A 433 -23.47 1.81 -7.00
C ARG A 433 -23.52 2.66 -8.27
N LEU A 434 -24.70 3.11 -8.70
CA LEU A 434 -24.87 4.03 -9.83
C LEU A 434 -24.12 5.36 -9.61
N ALA A 435 -24.19 5.91 -8.40
CA ALA A 435 -23.46 7.13 -8.04
C ALA A 435 -21.93 6.93 -8.01
N GLN A 436 -21.44 5.73 -7.68
CA GLN A 436 -20.03 5.37 -7.80
C GLN A 436 -19.60 5.27 -9.28
N VAL A 437 -20.40 4.62 -10.14
CA VAL A 437 -20.09 4.45 -11.57
C VAL A 437 -20.08 5.78 -12.31
N ARG A 438 -21.12 6.62 -12.16
CA ARG A 438 -21.15 7.98 -12.76
C ARG A 438 -19.97 8.85 -12.34
N LYS A 439 -19.54 8.74 -11.08
CA LYS A 439 -18.34 9.42 -10.56
C LYS A 439 -17.06 8.90 -11.21
N GLN A 440 -16.97 7.60 -11.51
CA GLN A 440 -15.83 7.01 -12.20
C GLN A 440 -15.78 7.46 -13.66
N ILE A 441 -16.89 7.41 -14.39
CA ILE A 441 -17.01 7.89 -15.78
C ILE A 441 -16.56 9.35 -15.88
N SER A 442 -17.12 10.24 -15.05
CA SER A 442 -16.73 11.65 -15.02
C SER A 442 -15.24 11.88 -14.65
N LYS A 443 -14.62 10.97 -13.87
CA LYS A 443 -13.17 11.00 -13.63
C LYS A 443 -12.38 10.56 -14.86
N GLU A 444 -12.84 9.54 -15.57
CA GLU A 444 -12.18 9.02 -16.78
C GLU A 444 -12.30 9.98 -17.98
N GLU A 445 -13.43 10.65 -18.13
CA GLU A 445 -13.58 11.80 -19.05
C GLU A 445 -12.60 12.94 -18.73
N HIS A 446 -12.32 13.20 -17.43
CA HIS A 446 -11.32 14.20 -17.05
C HIS A 446 -9.91 13.71 -17.36
N GLU A 447 -9.57 12.48 -16.94
CA GLU A 447 -8.29 11.85 -17.22
C GLU A 447 -7.99 11.89 -18.73
N ASN A 448 -8.91 11.39 -19.56
CA ASN A 448 -8.79 11.35 -21.02
C ASN A 448 -8.53 12.73 -21.64
N ARG A 449 -9.21 13.78 -21.15
CA ARG A 449 -9.07 15.16 -21.68
C ARG A 449 -7.82 15.90 -21.20
N HIS A 450 -7.16 15.43 -20.13
CA HIS A 450 -6.07 16.16 -19.48
C HIS A 450 -4.78 15.34 -19.31
N MET A 451 -4.59 14.25 -20.08
CA MET A 451 -3.36 13.46 -20.02
C MET A 451 -2.11 14.26 -20.44
N GLY A 452 -2.24 15.24 -21.34
CA GLY A 452 -1.08 15.93 -21.93
C GLY A 452 -0.20 14.92 -22.67
N ASN A 453 1.09 14.84 -22.32
CA ASN A 453 1.99 13.82 -22.86
C ASN A 453 2.04 12.51 -22.02
N TYR A 454 1.07 12.27 -21.14
CA TYR A 454 0.84 10.95 -20.57
C TYR A 454 -0.05 10.08 -21.47
N ARG A 455 0.14 8.76 -21.40
CA ARG A 455 -0.77 7.75 -21.94
C ARG A 455 -1.18 6.79 -20.81
N ARG A 456 -2.48 6.53 -20.64
CA ARG A 456 -2.95 5.47 -19.73
C ARG A 456 -2.52 4.11 -20.29
N ILE A 457 -1.77 3.35 -19.50
CA ILE A 457 -1.31 1.99 -19.84
C ILE A 457 -1.97 0.91 -18.98
N TYR A 458 -2.55 1.28 -17.84
CA TYR A 458 -3.45 0.42 -17.09
C TYR A 458 -4.63 1.21 -16.46
N PRO A 459 -5.89 0.72 -16.58
CA PRO A 459 -6.30 -0.37 -17.46
C PRO A 459 -6.09 -0.01 -18.95
N PRO A 460 -5.66 -0.96 -19.80
CA PRO A 460 -5.55 -0.75 -21.24
C PRO A 460 -6.94 -0.75 -21.91
N GLU A 461 -7.01 -0.23 -23.12
CA GLU A 461 -8.23 -0.22 -23.95
C GLU A 461 -8.49 -1.58 -24.64
N ASP A 462 -7.43 -2.36 -24.87
CA ASP A 462 -7.52 -3.75 -25.31
C ASP A 462 -8.00 -4.66 -24.15
N LYS A 463 -9.18 -5.26 -24.34
CA LYS A 463 -9.80 -6.18 -23.39
C LYS A 463 -8.99 -7.46 -23.20
N THR A 464 -8.36 -7.98 -24.24
CA THR A 464 -7.56 -9.23 -24.16
C THR A 464 -6.28 -9.01 -23.36
N LEU A 465 -5.66 -7.83 -23.50
CA LEU A 465 -4.53 -7.40 -22.69
C LEU A 465 -4.95 -7.09 -21.24
N LEU A 466 -6.14 -6.51 -21.03
CA LEU A 466 -6.71 -6.34 -19.69
C LEU A 466 -6.95 -7.69 -19.00
N GLU A 467 -7.54 -8.68 -19.67
CA GLU A 467 -7.74 -10.03 -19.15
C GLU A 467 -6.40 -10.71 -18.82
N LYS A 468 -5.38 -10.57 -19.68
CA LYS A 468 -4.01 -11.01 -19.39
C LYS A 468 -3.48 -10.37 -18.11
N TYR A 469 -3.67 -9.07 -17.91
CA TYR A 469 -3.26 -8.36 -16.70
C TYR A 469 -4.07 -8.74 -15.45
N GLU A 470 -5.39 -8.94 -15.54
CA GLU A 470 -6.21 -9.44 -14.43
C GLU A 470 -5.74 -10.85 -13.99
N ASN A 471 -5.41 -11.72 -14.95
CA ASN A 471 -4.83 -13.03 -14.67
C ASN A 471 -3.44 -12.94 -13.99
N LEU A 472 -2.60 -11.99 -14.38
CA LEU A 472 -1.31 -11.75 -13.71
C LEU A 472 -1.48 -11.13 -12.31
N LEU A 473 -2.48 -10.27 -12.10
CA LEU A 473 -2.87 -9.76 -10.78
C LEU A 473 -3.35 -10.88 -9.87
N ALA A 474 -4.25 -11.75 -10.34
CA ALA A 474 -4.72 -12.91 -9.56
C ALA A 474 -3.56 -13.78 -9.08
N VAL A 475 -2.55 -14.02 -9.94
CA VAL A 475 -1.32 -14.71 -9.57
C VAL A 475 -0.48 -13.90 -8.59
N ALA A 476 -0.26 -12.60 -8.80
CA ALA A 476 0.50 -11.75 -7.88
C ALA A 476 -0.11 -11.73 -6.47
N PHE A 477 -1.44 -11.62 -6.36
CA PHE A 477 -2.16 -11.77 -5.10
C PHE A 477 -2.00 -13.18 -4.53
N GLN A 478 -2.12 -14.26 -5.32
CA GLN A 478 -1.87 -15.62 -4.85
C GLN A 478 -0.44 -15.81 -4.30
N THR A 479 0.57 -15.27 -4.99
CA THR A 479 2.00 -15.30 -4.62
C THR A 479 2.34 -14.43 -3.40
N PHE A 480 1.53 -13.39 -3.14
CA PHE A 480 1.59 -12.59 -1.90
C PHE A 480 0.91 -13.30 -0.73
N LEU A 481 -0.26 -13.90 -0.97
CA LEU A 481 -1.07 -14.60 0.05
C LEU A 481 -0.55 -16.00 0.38
N SER A 482 0.32 -16.61 -0.46
CA SER A 482 1.13 -17.79 -0.14
C SER A 482 2.20 -17.43 0.91
N GLY A 483 1.71 -17.20 2.13
CA GLY A 483 2.42 -16.63 3.27
C GLY A 483 1.50 -15.94 4.29
N ARG A 484 0.35 -15.36 3.88
CA ARG A 484 -0.61 -14.68 4.78
C ARG A 484 -2.07 -14.68 4.28
N ALA A 485 -2.98 -15.17 5.12
CA ALA A 485 -4.43 -14.87 5.24
C ALA A 485 -5.33 -14.73 3.98
N ALA A 486 -6.23 -15.69 3.76
CA ALA A 486 -7.15 -15.79 2.61
C ALA A 486 -8.37 -14.83 2.58
N SER A 487 -8.29 -13.61 3.15
CA SER A 487 -9.43 -12.67 3.13
C SER A 487 -9.61 -11.96 1.79
N PHE A 488 -8.53 -11.50 1.15
CA PHE A 488 -8.56 -10.71 -0.08
C PHE A 488 -9.17 -11.44 -1.30
N GLN A 489 -9.03 -12.77 -1.39
CA GLN A 489 -9.56 -13.55 -2.51
C GLN A 489 -11.08 -13.46 -2.67
N ARG A 490 -11.82 -13.25 -1.57
CA ARG A 490 -13.29 -13.09 -1.63
C ARG A 490 -13.75 -11.72 -2.12
N GLU A 491 -12.89 -10.70 -2.10
CA GLU A 491 -13.26 -9.36 -2.58
C GLU A 491 -12.97 -9.19 -4.08
N LEU A 492 -11.88 -9.79 -4.58
CA LEU A 492 -11.53 -9.82 -6.01
C LEU A 492 -12.63 -10.49 -6.85
N ASN A 493 -13.26 -11.53 -6.32
CA ASN A 493 -14.30 -12.31 -7.00
C ASN A 493 -15.73 -11.76 -6.81
N ASN A 494 -15.91 -10.52 -6.33
CA ASN A 494 -17.26 -9.95 -6.14
C ASN A 494 -17.85 -9.46 -7.48
N PRO A 495 -18.89 -10.10 -8.05
CA PRO A 495 -19.45 -9.72 -9.35
C PRO A 495 -20.04 -8.31 -9.38
N LEU A 496 -20.52 -7.79 -8.24
CA LEU A 496 -21.09 -6.45 -8.14
C LEU A 496 -20.06 -5.34 -8.46
N LYS A 497 -18.75 -5.63 -8.36
CA LYS A 497 -17.69 -4.69 -8.77
C LYS A 497 -17.55 -4.55 -10.29
N LYS A 498 -18.05 -5.48 -11.11
CA LYS A 498 -17.90 -5.47 -12.59
C LYS A 498 -19.11 -4.95 -13.37
N MET A 499 -20.23 -4.65 -12.71
CA MET A 499 -21.42 -4.08 -13.36
C MET A 499 -21.16 -2.67 -13.93
N LYS A 500 -21.71 -2.41 -15.12
CA LYS A 500 -21.74 -1.12 -15.83
C LYS A 500 -22.93 -0.25 -15.39
N GLU A 501 -23.05 0.95 -15.98
CA GLU A 501 -24.22 1.81 -15.76
C GLU A 501 -25.52 1.22 -16.31
N GLU A 502 -25.52 0.63 -17.53
CA GLU A 502 -26.73 0.00 -18.07
C GLU A 502 -27.24 -1.14 -17.17
N ASP A 503 -26.37 -2.08 -16.78
CA ASP A 503 -26.75 -3.22 -15.93
C ASP A 503 -27.35 -2.79 -14.56
N ILE A 504 -26.91 -1.64 -14.03
CA ILE A 504 -27.41 -1.09 -12.75
C ILE A 504 -28.77 -0.40 -12.93
N LEU A 505 -28.98 0.29 -14.06
CA LEU A 505 -30.26 0.91 -14.39
C LEU A 505 -31.33 -0.14 -14.64
N ASP A 506 -31.02 -1.20 -15.39
CA ASP A 506 -31.92 -2.33 -15.64
C ASP A 506 -32.31 -3.04 -14.33
N LEU A 507 -31.35 -3.28 -13.43
CA LEU A 507 -31.66 -3.83 -12.09
C LEU A 507 -32.45 -2.86 -11.21
N LEU A 508 -32.30 -1.54 -11.38
CA LEU A 508 -33.12 -0.56 -10.66
C LEU A 508 -34.57 -0.58 -11.17
N GLU A 509 -34.80 -0.58 -12.49
CA GLU A 509 -36.13 -0.69 -13.09
C GLU A 509 -36.81 -2.00 -12.69
N GLN A 510 -36.08 -3.12 -12.70
CA GLN A 510 -36.58 -4.40 -12.18
C GLN A 510 -36.99 -4.30 -10.70
N CYS A 511 -36.22 -3.58 -9.86
CA CYS A 511 -36.60 -3.36 -8.46
C CYS A 511 -37.80 -2.41 -8.29
N GLU A 512 -38.12 -1.55 -9.27
CA GLU A 512 -39.34 -0.72 -9.23
C GLU A 512 -40.56 -1.52 -9.69
N ILE A 513 -40.41 -2.33 -10.74
CA ILE A 513 -41.42 -3.30 -11.20
C ILE A 513 -41.80 -4.27 -10.08
N ASP A 514 -40.82 -4.76 -9.32
CA ASP A 514 -41.09 -5.69 -8.22
C ASP A 514 -41.72 -5.00 -7.00
N ASP A 515 -41.42 -3.73 -6.71
CA ASP A 515 -42.13 -2.95 -5.66
C ASP A 515 -43.59 -2.66 -6.07
N GLU A 516 -43.87 -2.42 -7.36
CA GLU A 516 -45.25 -2.28 -7.86
C GLU A 516 -46.06 -3.58 -7.74
N LYS A 517 -45.49 -4.72 -8.16
CA LYS A 517 -46.11 -6.05 -7.98
C LYS A 517 -46.39 -6.34 -6.51
N LEU A 518 -45.39 -6.10 -5.67
CA LEU A 518 -45.49 -6.25 -4.22
C LEU A 518 -46.64 -5.40 -3.67
N MET A 519 -46.69 -4.11 -4.00
CA MET A 519 -47.71 -3.16 -3.55
C MET A 519 -49.14 -3.42 -4.08
N GLY A 520 -49.43 -4.61 -4.63
CA GLY A 520 -50.74 -5.01 -5.13
C GLY A 520 -51.20 -4.24 -6.37
N LYS A 521 -50.31 -3.46 -6.99
CA LYS A 521 -50.64 -2.70 -8.20
C LYS A 521 -50.53 -3.63 -9.40
N THR A 522 -51.59 -3.70 -10.20
CA THR A 522 -51.53 -4.36 -11.50
C THR A 522 -50.56 -3.58 -12.40
N ALA A 523 -49.34 -4.12 -12.54
CA ALA A 523 -48.30 -3.56 -13.39
C ALA A 523 -48.82 -3.42 -14.83
N LYS A 524 -49.22 -2.20 -15.23
CA LYS A 524 -49.69 -1.93 -16.59
C LYS A 524 -48.51 -2.16 -17.53
N PRO A 525 -48.58 -3.12 -18.46
CA PRO A 525 -47.46 -3.38 -19.36
C PRO A 525 -47.28 -2.16 -20.27
N ARG A 526 -46.23 -1.36 -20.02
CA ARG A 526 -45.71 -0.44 -21.02
C ARG A 526 -45.12 -1.29 -22.13
N GLY A 527 -45.92 -1.52 -23.17
CA GLY A 527 -45.46 -2.15 -24.40
C GLY A 527 -44.29 -1.38 -25.02
N PRO A 528 -43.50 -2.02 -25.90
CA PRO A 528 -42.37 -1.36 -26.54
C PRO A 528 -42.85 -0.10 -27.26
N LYS A 529 -42.12 1.01 -27.06
CA LYS A 529 -42.45 2.31 -27.69
C LYS A 529 -42.54 2.13 -29.21
N PRO A 530 -43.65 2.49 -29.86
CA PRO A 530 -43.69 2.57 -31.31
C PRO A 530 -42.68 3.61 -31.80
N LEU A 531 -41.82 3.24 -32.74
CA LEU A 531 -41.08 4.21 -33.54
C LEU A 531 -42.10 4.91 -34.45
N SER A 532 -42.52 6.10 -34.03
CA SER A 532 -43.34 7.02 -34.82
C SER A 532 -42.59 8.33 -34.97
N SER A 533 -42.61 8.85 -36.20
CA SER A 533 -41.94 10.08 -36.63
C SER A 533 -42.57 11.32 -36.01
N MET A 534 -41.91 12.48 -36.19
CA MET A 534 -42.47 13.78 -35.82
C MET A 534 -43.92 13.97 -36.31
N PRO A 535 -44.79 14.57 -35.48
CA PRO A 535 -45.97 15.27 -35.98
C PRO A 535 -45.56 16.66 -36.47
N GLU A 536 -45.84 16.96 -37.73
CA GLU A 536 -45.93 18.33 -38.23
C GLU A 536 -47.40 18.79 -38.25
N SER A 537 -47.63 20.08 -38.45
CA SER A 537 -48.88 20.77 -38.15
C SER A 537 -50.07 20.47 -39.06
N SER A 538 -51.28 20.48 -38.49
CA SER A 538 -52.45 21.09 -39.14
C SER A 538 -53.46 21.60 -38.09
N GLU A 539 -54.29 22.57 -38.47
CA GLU A 539 -55.09 23.42 -37.58
C GLU A 539 -56.50 22.86 -37.30
N MET A 540 -57.23 23.45 -36.33
CA MET A 540 -58.59 23.96 -36.59
C MET A 540 -59.10 24.94 -35.50
N MET A 541 -60.19 25.64 -35.81
CA MET A 541 -60.62 26.91 -35.19
C MET A 541 -61.68 26.82 -34.07
N LYS A 542 -61.65 27.85 -33.19
CA LYS A 542 -62.80 28.57 -32.57
C LYS A 542 -63.89 27.78 -31.81
N ARG A 543 -64.02 28.08 -30.50
CA ARG A 543 -65.11 28.98 -30.04
C ARG A 543 -64.81 29.64 -28.68
N GLN A 544 -65.25 30.90 -28.52
CA GLN A 544 -65.17 31.67 -27.27
C GLN A 544 -66.52 31.67 -26.53
N LYS A 545 -66.46 31.90 -25.21
CA LYS A 545 -67.16 32.98 -24.47
C LYS A 545 -66.42 33.17 -23.13
N TYR A 546 -65.81 34.32 -22.85
CA TYR A 546 -66.41 35.58 -22.34
C TYR A 546 -67.12 35.37 -21.00
N TYR A 547 -66.85 36.12 -19.92
CA TYR A 547 -66.16 37.42 -19.76
C TYR A 547 -64.82 37.27 -18.98
N SER A 548 -63.79 38.14 -19.02
CA SER A 548 -63.68 39.62 -19.08
C SER A 548 -64.10 40.30 -17.75
N SER A 549 -63.50 41.35 -17.20
CA SER A 549 -62.39 42.28 -17.55
C SER A 549 -62.13 43.13 -16.28
N ASP A 550 -61.01 43.79 -15.98
CA ASP A 550 -59.60 43.87 -16.45
C ASP A 550 -58.82 44.63 -15.32
N SER A 551 -57.58 45.17 -15.31
CA SER A 551 -56.39 45.39 -16.18
C SER A 551 -55.20 45.71 -15.20
N SER A 552 -53.97 46.17 -15.51
CA SER A 552 -52.97 46.03 -16.59
C SER A 552 -51.67 46.77 -16.15
N TYR A 553 -50.62 46.79 -16.98
CA TYR A 553 -49.32 47.48 -16.80
C TYR A 553 -48.36 46.98 -15.67
N GLY A 554 -47.06 46.83 -15.94
CA GLY A 554 -46.40 46.87 -17.25
C GLY A 554 -44.87 46.85 -17.23
N SER A 555 -44.30 46.45 -18.38
CA SER A 555 -42.92 46.70 -18.85
C SER A 555 -41.73 46.10 -18.08
N SER A 556 -40.62 45.72 -18.73
CA SER A 556 -40.36 45.41 -20.16
C SER A 556 -38.95 44.80 -20.30
N SER A 557 -38.65 44.17 -21.45
CA SER A 557 -37.31 44.05 -22.11
C SER A 557 -36.13 43.46 -21.32
N SER A 558 -35.18 42.71 -21.89
CA SER A 558 -34.95 42.14 -23.24
C SER A 558 -33.95 40.97 -23.05
N SER A 559 -33.96 39.87 -23.81
CA SER A 559 -33.65 39.73 -25.25
C SER A 559 -32.23 40.22 -25.58
N SER A 560 -31.42 39.55 -26.42
CA SER A 560 -31.57 38.27 -27.15
C SER A 560 -30.28 37.98 -27.95
N GLU A 561 -30.04 36.72 -28.32
CA GLU A 561 -29.25 36.27 -29.50
C GLU A 561 -29.45 34.73 -29.59
N SER A 562 -29.55 34.08 -30.76
CA SER A 562 -29.79 34.55 -32.13
C SER A 562 -30.12 33.36 -33.02
N GLU A 563 -31.03 33.51 -33.99
CA GLU A 563 -30.92 32.85 -35.30
C GLU A 563 -31.85 33.56 -36.30
N ASP A 564 -31.42 33.68 -37.56
CA ASP A 564 -32.11 34.35 -38.66
C ASP A 564 -32.01 33.49 -39.93
N ASN A 565 -32.97 33.66 -40.83
CA ASN A 565 -33.11 33.25 -42.24
C ASN A 565 -34.57 32.79 -42.49
N GLY A 566 -35.37 33.39 -43.38
CA GLY A 566 -35.13 34.58 -44.21
C GLY A 566 -35.95 34.54 -45.51
N LYS A 567 -35.72 35.54 -46.38
CA LYS A 567 -36.34 35.76 -47.72
C LYS A 567 -37.81 36.24 -47.67
N GLU A 568 -38.37 36.88 -48.69
CA GLU A 568 -37.86 37.37 -50.01
C GLU A 568 -37.76 38.93 -49.97
N GLU A 569 -37.42 39.74 -50.99
CA GLU A 569 -37.59 39.64 -52.45
C GLU A 569 -36.72 40.68 -53.21
N TYR A 570 -36.71 40.61 -54.55
CA TYR A 570 -36.36 41.65 -55.55
C TYR A 570 -34.96 42.33 -55.67
N GLN A 571 -34.29 41.95 -56.77
CA GLN A 571 -33.74 42.83 -57.84
C GLN A 571 -32.37 43.56 -57.71
N ASN A 572 -31.47 43.12 -58.61
CA ASN A 572 -30.89 43.89 -59.74
C ASN A 572 -29.37 44.22 -59.78
N LYS A 573 -28.80 43.98 -60.98
CA LYS A 573 -27.57 44.55 -61.60
C LYS A 573 -26.16 44.26 -61.06
N LYS A 574 -25.47 43.41 -61.85
CA LYS A 574 -24.10 43.63 -62.43
C LYS A 574 -22.90 43.52 -61.45
N ARG A 575 -21.71 43.04 -61.86
CA ARG A 575 -21.23 42.60 -63.19
C ARG A 575 -19.97 41.72 -63.05
N GLU A 576 -19.86 40.66 -63.86
CA GLU A 576 -18.61 40.07 -64.40
C GLU A 576 -17.58 39.50 -63.36
N LYS A 577 -16.77 38.45 -63.64
CA LYS A 577 -16.50 37.69 -64.88
C LYS A 577 -15.95 36.28 -64.53
N GLN A 578 -16.14 35.32 -65.45
CA GLN A 578 -15.20 34.25 -65.88
C GLN A 578 -14.33 33.53 -64.80
N VAL A 579 -14.38 32.20 -64.54
CA VAL A 579 -14.75 31.01 -65.35
C VAL A 579 -13.87 30.92 -66.61
N PRO A 580 -13.09 29.85 -66.91
CA PRO A 580 -13.72 28.54 -67.14
C PRO A 580 -12.89 27.22 -67.09
N TYR A 581 -13.59 26.12 -67.44
CA TYR A 581 -13.19 24.76 -67.89
C TYR A 581 -12.16 23.91 -67.08
N ASN A 582 -12.36 22.64 -66.68
CA ASN A 582 -13.24 21.50 -67.05
C ASN A 582 -12.84 20.71 -68.32
N LEU A 583 -12.39 19.45 -68.17
CA LEU A 583 -12.75 18.22 -68.92
C LEU A 583 -12.02 17.00 -68.27
N LYS A 584 -12.61 15.80 -68.05
CA LYS A 584 -12.86 14.63 -68.96
C LYS A 584 -11.57 14.03 -69.58
N GLN A 585 -11.40 12.73 -69.83
CA GLN A 585 -12.21 11.48 -69.69
C GLN A 585 -11.22 10.26 -69.70
N SER A 586 -11.55 8.96 -69.61
CA SER A 586 -12.80 8.17 -69.50
C SER A 586 -12.53 6.72 -69.02
N ASN A 587 -13.57 6.07 -68.46
CA ASN A 587 -14.00 4.66 -68.60
C ASN A 587 -12.98 3.51 -68.79
N HIS A 588 -13.19 2.42 -68.04
CA HIS A 588 -13.49 1.11 -68.66
C HIS A 588 -14.41 0.24 -67.77
N TYR A 589 -15.05 -0.77 -68.38
CA TYR A 589 -16.12 -1.65 -67.89
C TYR A 589 -15.61 -2.72 -66.85
N LYS A 590 -16.40 -3.58 -66.15
CA LYS A 590 -17.85 -3.97 -66.17
C LYS A 590 -18.27 -4.75 -64.89
N LEU A 591 -19.59 -4.94 -64.70
CA LEU A 591 -20.41 -5.70 -63.71
C LEU A 591 -21.09 -4.82 -62.63
N ILE A 592 -22.43 -4.64 -62.54
CA ILE A 592 -23.65 -5.42 -62.90
C ILE A 592 -23.78 -6.68 -62.02
N GLN A 593 -24.84 -6.94 -61.24
CA GLN A 593 -26.27 -6.50 -61.21
C GLN A 593 -26.66 -6.17 -59.73
N GLN A 594 -27.53 -5.23 -59.32
CA GLN A 594 -28.92 -4.86 -59.66
C GLN A 594 -29.96 -6.00 -59.45
N SER A 595 -31.16 -5.81 -58.87
CA SER A 595 -31.78 -4.68 -58.11
C SER A 595 -33.21 -5.05 -57.64
N SER A 596 -33.81 -4.28 -56.70
CA SER A 596 -35.29 -4.17 -56.44
C SER A 596 -35.99 -5.40 -55.81
N SER A 597 -37.20 -5.37 -55.21
CA SER A 597 -38.01 -4.34 -54.48
C SER A 597 -39.24 -5.02 -53.80
N MET A 598 -40.09 -4.22 -53.12
CA MET A 598 -41.52 -4.44 -52.76
C MET A 598 -41.98 -5.27 -51.53
N ARG A 599 -42.50 -4.52 -50.53
CA ARG A 599 -43.84 -4.60 -49.88
C ARG A 599 -44.33 -5.84 -49.08
N ARG A 600 -44.84 -5.53 -47.87
CA ARG A 600 -46.02 -6.11 -47.15
C ARG A 600 -45.93 -7.56 -46.63
N SER A 601 -46.73 -8.03 -45.65
CA SER A 601 -47.26 -7.47 -44.36
C SER A 601 -48.11 -8.50 -43.59
N VAL A 602 -48.37 -8.25 -42.29
CA VAL A 602 -49.44 -8.80 -41.40
C VAL A 602 -49.25 -10.20 -40.74
N SER A 603 -49.74 -10.29 -39.49
CA SER A 603 -50.29 -11.48 -38.77
C SER A 603 -49.44 -12.20 -37.72
N CYS A 604 -50.00 -12.26 -36.50
CA CYS A 604 -49.62 -13.09 -35.35
C CYS A 604 -50.39 -14.47 -35.42
N PRO A 605 -50.48 -15.39 -34.42
CA PRO A 605 -50.37 -15.20 -32.95
C PRO A 605 -49.71 -16.33 -32.10
N ARG A 606 -49.79 -16.17 -30.77
CA ARG A 606 -49.68 -17.21 -29.71
C ARG A 606 -51.01 -18.04 -29.68
N SER A 607 -51.26 -19.10 -28.90
CA SER A 607 -50.71 -19.59 -27.60
C SER A 607 -51.21 -21.02 -27.25
N ILE A 608 -50.63 -21.64 -26.20
CA ILE A 608 -51.28 -22.50 -25.16
C ILE A 608 -51.67 -23.99 -25.46
N SER A 609 -50.90 -24.89 -24.82
CA SER A 609 -51.29 -26.01 -23.92
C SER A 609 -51.97 -27.34 -24.38
N SER A 610 -51.28 -28.45 -24.01
CA SER A 610 -51.76 -29.72 -23.40
C SER A 610 -52.86 -30.58 -24.04
N GLN A 611 -52.54 -31.85 -24.37
CA GLN A 611 -52.82 -33.04 -23.52
C GLN A 611 -52.15 -34.32 -24.08
N SER A 612 -52.13 -35.41 -23.30
CA SER A 612 -51.65 -36.77 -23.66
C SER A 612 -52.84 -37.76 -23.80
N PRO A 613 -52.68 -38.95 -24.43
CA PRO A 613 -52.41 -40.16 -23.61
C PRO A 613 -51.76 -41.42 -24.29
N SER A 614 -51.24 -42.30 -23.42
CA SER A 614 -51.19 -43.79 -23.43
C SER A 614 -51.06 -44.68 -24.70
N SER A 615 -50.00 -45.52 -24.72
CA SER A 615 -50.03 -47.01 -24.75
C SER A 615 -48.58 -47.54 -24.58
N VAL A 616 -48.15 -48.26 -23.54
CA VAL A 616 -48.52 -49.59 -23.00
C VAL A 616 -47.93 -50.76 -23.81
N ASP A 617 -46.90 -51.43 -23.26
CA ASP A 617 -46.90 -52.89 -23.01
C ASP A 617 -45.84 -53.28 -21.94
N THR A 618 -45.90 -54.49 -21.35
CA THR A 618 -45.31 -54.74 -19.99
C THR A 618 -44.65 -56.10 -19.67
N ARG A 619 -43.39 -56.03 -19.14
CA ARG A 619 -42.79 -56.91 -18.08
C ARG A 619 -42.66 -58.43 -18.39
N PRO A 620 -42.23 -59.34 -17.47
CA PRO A 620 -41.58 -59.24 -16.13
C PRO A 620 -40.02 -59.30 -16.19
N PHE A 621 -39.17 -59.82 -15.27
CA PHE A 621 -39.30 -60.55 -13.97
C PHE A 621 -38.15 -60.19 -12.97
N SER A 622 -37.62 -61.13 -12.16
CA SER A 622 -36.69 -60.90 -11.02
C SER A 622 -35.81 -62.11 -10.64
N ALA A 623 -34.56 -61.89 -10.16
CA ALA A 623 -33.73 -62.86 -9.42
C ALA A 623 -32.59 -62.17 -8.61
N GLN A 624 -31.78 -62.93 -7.85
CA GLN A 624 -30.80 -62.44 -6.84
C GLN A 624 -29.36 -63.00 -7.04
N GLN A 625 -28.41 -62.54 -6.20
CA GLN A 625 -27.10 -63.16 -5.85
C GLN A 625 -25.96 -63.09 -6.91
N MET A 626 -24.63 -63.12 -6.60
CA MET A 626 -23.87 -63.01 -5.33
C MET A 626 -22.35 -62.73 -5.55
N ILE A 627 -21.62 -62.45 -4.44
CA ILE A 627 -20.16 -62.63 -4.19
C ILE A 627 -19.15 -61.62 -4.80
N SER A 628 -18.07 -61.36 -4.03
CA SER A 628 -16.98 -60.42 -4.35
C SER A 628 -15.64 -60.82 -3.67
N ALA A 629 -14.51 -60.70 -4.38
CA ALA A 629 -13.13 -60.95 -3.90
C ALA A 629 -12.11 -60.46 -4.97
N SER A 630 -10.85 -60.05 -4.70
CA SER A 630 -10.15 -59.67 -3.45
C SER A 630 -8.76 -59.03 -3.76
N ARG A 631 -8.05 -58.55 -2.72
CA ARG A 631 -6.60 -58.15 -2.64
C ARG A 631 -6.17 -56.79 -3.24
N PRO A 632 -5.06 -56.18 -2.72
CA PRO A 632 -4.70 -55.99 -1.31
C PRO A 632 -4.26 -54.53 -0.99
N ILE A 633 -3.83 -54.25 0.26
CA ILE A 633 -3.77 -52.89 0.84
C ILE A 633 -2.37 -52.45 1.30
N SER A 634 -2.03 -51.20 0.97
CA SER A 634 -1.31 -50.23 1.81
C SER A 634 -1.56 -48.81 1.25
N GLY A 635 -1.42 -47.70 1.98
CA GLY A 635 -1.26 -47.50 3.43
C GLY A 635 -0.68 -46.10 3.70
N CYS A 636 -1.14 -45.26 4.64
CA CYS A 636 -2.31 -45.32 5.53
C CYS A 636 -2.88 -43.89 5.73
N ARG A 637 -4.00 -43.73 6.46
CA ARG A 637 -4.60 -42.44 6.86
C ARG A 637 -5.28 -42.54 8.23
N SER A 638 -5.42 -41.42 8.92
CA SER A 638 -6.48 -41.18 9.92
C SER A 638 -6.94 -39.71 9.87
N HIS A 639 -8.19 -39.45 10.26
CA HIS A 639 -8.89 -38.18 10.03
C HIS A 639 -9.94 -37.98 11.14
N SER A 640 -10.05 -36.76 11.70
CA SER A 640 -11.20 -36.32 12.53
C SER A 640 -11.38 -37.06 13.87
N LEU A 641 -12.21 -36.64 14.83
CA LEU A 641 -13.23 -35.57 14.90
C LEU A 641 -13.22 -34.87 16.29
N ASN A 642 -14.18 -33.96 16.50
CA ASN A 642 -14.60 -33.34 17.79
C ASN A 642 -14.88 -34.39 18.93
N ARG A 643 -15.11 -34.07 20.22
CA ARG A 643 -15.72 -32.88 20.87
C ARG A 643 -15.46 -32.86 22.41
N THR A 644 -15.98 -31.82 23.07
CA THR A 644 -16.17 -31.58 24.54
C THR A 644 -16.35 -32.77 25.48
N SER A 645 -15.88 -32.62 26.74
CA SER A 645 -16.38 -33.34 27.92
C SER A 645 -16.32 -32.48 29.20
N SER A 646 -17.15 -32.79 30.20
CA SER A 646 -17.27 -32.14 31.51
C SER A 646 -17.18 -33.19 32.63
N TYR A 647 -16.63 -32.84 33.79
CA TYR A 647 -16.40 -33.78 34.91
C TYR A 647 -17.57 -33.91 35.88
N THR A 648 -17.87 -35.14 36.33
CA THR A 648 -18.76 -35.42 37.47
C THR A 648 -18.32 -36.65 38.28
N ARG A 649 -18.06 -36.42 39.59
CA ARG A 649 -18.28 -37.27 40.77
C ARG A 649 -17.65 -38.69 40.83
N HIS A 650 -16.94 -38.97 41.94
CA HIS A 650 -16.48 -40.30 42.36
C HIS A 650 -17.51 -41.04 43.24
N MET A 651 -17.41 -42.37 43.29
CA MET A 651 -17.70 -43.24 44.46
C MET A 651 -16.64 -44.40 44.50
N PRO A 652 -16.41 -45.10 45.64
CA PRO A 652 -15.25 -45.98 45.85
C PRO A 652 -15.59 -47.46 46.20
N HIS A 653 -14.54 -48.25 46.52
CA HIS A 653 -14.52 -49.67 46.96
C HIS A 653 -14.65 -50.74 45.84
N SER A 654 -13.98 -51.90 45.87
CA SER A 654 -12.94 -52.43 46.82
C SER A 654 -12.16 -53.64 46.28
N ASN A 655 -10.93 -53.82 46.78
CA ASN A 655 -10.18 -55.06 47.08
C ASN A 655 -9.66 -56.04 45.98
N ASP A 656 -8.32 -56.14 45.99
CA ASP A 656 -7.48 -57.35 46.20
C ASP A 656 -6.81 -58.19 45.08
N ALA A 657 -5.50 -58.36 45.32
CA ALA A 657 -4.63 -59.53 45.14
C ALA A 657 -4.39 -60.15 43.74
N SER A 658 -3.21 -59.88 43.17
CA SER A 658 -2.08 -60.84 43.20
C SER A 658 -0.78 -60.21 42.65
N SER A 659 0.37 -60.85 42.87
CA SER A 659 1.71 -60.24 42.67
C SER A 659 2.64 -61.10 41.82
N THR A 660 3.57 -60.46 41.08
CA THR A 660 4.95 -60.96 40.85
C THR A 660 5.84 -59.96 40.11
N SER A 661 7.15 -60.00 40.38
CA SER A 661 8.27 -59.30 39.71
C SER A 661 8.40 -57.77 39.87
N SER A 662 9.63 -57.29 39.72
CA SER A 662 10.15 -55.94 40.02
C SER A 662 11.47 -55.73 39.23
N PRO A 663 12.28 -54.64 39.37
CA PRO A 663 12.12 -53.41 40.18
C PRO A 663 12.45 -52.08 39.42
N MET A 664 12.41 -50.95 40.14
CA MET A 664 13.07 -49.64 39.84
C MET A 664 12.83 -49.03 38.43
N CYS A 665 11.81 -48.19 38.20
CA CYS A 665 11.60 -46.82 38.69
C CYS A 665 12.48 -45.73 38.04
N GLU A 666 11.91 -44.94 37.11
CA GLU A 666 12.06 -43.48 37.18
C GLU A 666 10.78 -42.74 36.69
N SER A 667 10.11 -42.10 37.65
CA SER A 667 9.17 -40.96 37.55
C SER A 667 8.10 -40.89 36.44
N LEU A 668 6.87 -41.20 36.87
CA LEU A 668 5.63 -40.49 36.52
C LEU A 668 5.84 -39.00 36.21
N ARG A 669 5.41 -38.53 35.03
CA ARG A 669 5.25 -37.09 34.74
C ARG A 669 4.08 -36.54 35.56
N GLN A 670 4.38 -35.94 36.71
CA GLN A 670 3.40 -35.30 37.60
C GLN A 670 2.61 -34.21 36.88
N LEU A 671 1.27 -34.32 36.82
CA LEU A 671 0.43 -33.13 36.72
C LEU A 671 0.56 -32.37 38.05
N ARG A 672 0.98 -31.11 37.97
CA ARG A 672 1.09 -30.23 39.14
C ARG A 672 -0.30 -29.77 39.55
N THR A 673 -0.53 -29.63 40.85
CA THR A 673 -1.76 -28.98 41.32
C THR A 673 -1.69 -27.48 40.99
N LYS A 674 -2.85 -26.84 40.82
CA LYS A 674 -2.91 -25.40 40.56
C LYS A 674 -2.21 -24.58 41.67
N GLU A 675 -2.35 -25.03 42.91
CA GLU A 675 -1.69 -24.50 44.10
C GLU A 675 -0.16 -24.52 43.97
N GLN A 676 0.42 -25.65 43.51
CA GLN A 676 1.86 -25.74 43.21
C GLN A 676 2.29 -24.79 42.06
N GLU A 677 1.45 -24.52 41.07
CA GLU A 677 1.77 -23.56 40.01
C GLU A 677 1.73 -22.10 40.51
N ASP A 678 0.79 -21.74 41.38
CA ASP A 678 0.72 -20.41 41.99
C ASP A 678 1.86 -20.20 43.02
N ASP A 679 2.29 -21.24 43.75
CA ASP A 679 3.51 -21.22 44.59
C ASP A 679 4.78 -20.99 43.77
N LEU A 680 4.97 -21.76 42.68
CA LEU A 680 6.12 -21.60 41.79
C LEU A 680 6.12 -20.24 41.07
N THR A 681 4.94 -19.71 40.76
CA THR A 681 4.79 -18.34 40.24
C THR A 681 5.15 -17.30 41.31
N SER A 682 4.81 -17.52 42.58
CA SER A 682 5.17 -16.64 43.71
C SER A 682 6.69 -16.61 43.96
N GLN A 683 7.34 -17.78 43.93
CA GLN A 683 8.80 -17.90 44.01
C GLN A 683 9.46 -17.22 42.79
N THR A 684 8.88 -17.36 41.60
CA THR A 684 9.35 -16.65 40.39
C THR A 684 9.25 -15.13 40.56
N LEU A 685 8.16 -14.62 41.12
CA LEU A 685 7.98 -13.19 41.38
C LEU A 685 9.02 -12.67 42.39
N PHE A 686 9.33 -13.44 43.44
CA PHE A 686 10.36 -13.09 44.41
C PHE A 686 11.73 -12.91 43.74
N VAL A 687 12.17 -13.90 42.95
CA VAL A 687 13.48 -13.84 42.28
C VAL A 687 13.52 -12.75 41.20
N LEU A 688 12.40 -12.47 40.50
CA LEU A 688 12.31 -11.33 39.59
C LEU A 688 12.37 -9.96 40.30
N LYS A 689 11.93 -9.86 41.56
CA LYS A 689 12.08 -8.66 42.40
C LYS A 689 13.54 -8.48 42.87
N ASP A 690 14.20 -9.56 43.30
CA ASP A 690 15.62 -9.56 43.72
C ASP A 690 16.59 -9.31 42.55
N MET A 691 16.22 -9.68 41.33
CA MET A 691 17.03 -9.50 40.12
C MET A 691 17.33 -8.01 39.85
N LYS A 692 18.63 -7.67 39.76
CA LYS A 692 19.16 -6.35 39.38
C LYS A 692 20.08 -6.46 38.16
N ILE A 693 20.21 -5.39 37.38
CA ILE A 693 21.02 -5.36 36.16
C ILE A 693 22.37 -4.70 36.46
N ARG A 694 23.46 -5.42 36.16
CA ARG A 694 24.83 -5.00 36.45
C ARG A 694 25.51 -4.31 35.26
N ILE A 695 26.28 -3.27 35.55
CA ILE A 695 27.20 -2.65 34.61
C ILE A 695 28.59 -3.30 34.77
N PRO A 696 29.25 -3.78 33.70
CA PRO A 696 30.62 -4.26 33.78
C PRO A 696 31.55 -3.17 34.33
N GLY A 697 32.19 -3.44 35.47
CA GLY A 697 33.10 -2.49 36.13
C GLY A 697 32.45 -1.53 37.13
N LYS A 698 31.18 -1.70 37.52
CA LYS A 698 30.54 -0.96 38.63
C LYS A 698 29.77 -1.90 39.56
N SER A 699 29.56 -1.48 40.81
CA SER A 699 28.77 -2.20 41.81
C SER A 699 27.26 -2.15 41.54
N ASP A 700 26.49 -2.97 42.26
CA ASP A 700 25.02 -2.94 42.22
C ASP A 700 24.45 -1.61 42.72
N ALA A 701 25.13 -0.92 43.65
CA ALA A 701 24.71 0.36 44.18
C ALA A 701 24.92 1.49 43.15
N GLU A 702 26.12 1.59 42.56
CA GLU A 702 26.39 2.55 41.49
C GLU A 702 25.51 2.32 40.26
N SER A 703 25.21 1.05 39.93
CA SER A 703 24.32 0.71 38.83
C SER A 703 22.88 1.17 39.06
N LEU A 704 22.42 1.24 40.32
CA LEU A 704 21.10 1.79 40.68
C LEU A 704 21.11 3.32 40.70
N LEU A 705 22.10 3.95 41.33
CA LEU A 705 22.25 5.42 41.36
C LEU A 705 22.30 6.03 39.95
N LEU A 706 22.88 5.32 38.98
CA LEU A 706 22.90 5.73 37.56
C LEU A 706 21.55 5.56 36.84
N ILE A 707 20.66 4.69 37.33
CA ILE A 707 19.29 4.55 36.82
C ILE A 707 18.42 5.64 37.45
N GLU A 708 18.58 5.89 38.75
CA GLU A 708 17.89 6.92 39.53
C GLU A 708 18.20 8.32 38.98
N ASP A 709 19.47 8.69 38.80
CA ASP A 709 19.88 9.96 38.14
C ASP A 709 19.19 10.19 36.77
N ILE A 710 19.12 9.15 35.94
CA ILE A 710 18.51 9.26 34.60
C ILE A 710 16.98 9.39 34.67
N ILE A 711 16.35 8.92 35.74
CA ILE A 711 14.90 9.02 35.98
C ILE A 711 14.56 10.37 36.64
N ASP A 712 15.33 10.83 37.61
CA ASP A 712 15.15 12.15 38.23
C ASP A 712 15.39 13.26 37.21
N ASN A 713 16.43 13.12 36.37
CA ASN A 713 16.72 14.01 35.25
C ASN A 713 15.99 13.62 33.94
N TRP A 714 14.89 12.84 34.00
CA TRP A 714 14.23 12.28 32.81
C TRP A 714 13.84 13.33 31.76
N LYS A 715 13.43 14.53 32.16
CA LYS A 715 13.10 15.63 31.21
C LYS A 715 14.25 15.97 30.25
N TYR A 716 15.51 15.83 30.69
CA TYR A 716 16.71 16.06 29.89
C TYR A 716 17.16 14.80 29.12
N HIS A 717 16.93 13.61 29.70
CA HIS A 717 17.36 12.34 29.11
C HIS A 717 16.37 11.77 28.08
N LYS A 718 15.06 12.03 28.21
CA LYS A 718 13.98 11.47 27.38
C LYS A 718 14.24 11.55 25.88
N THR A 719 14.64 12.72 25.37
CA THR A 719 14.93 12.90 23.92
C THR A 719 16.19 12.16 23.47
N LYS A 720 17.21 12.07 24.33
CA LYS A 720 18.48 11.39 24.05
C LYS A 720 18.32 9.87 24.08
N VAL A 721 17.58 9.33 25.04
CA VAL A 721 17.23 7.90 25.14
C VAL A 721 16.30 7.51 24.00
N ALA A 722 15.30 8.33 23.64
CA ALA A 722 14.45 8.11 22.47
C ALA A 722 15.28 8.06 21.17
N SER A 723 16.17 9.03 20.95
CA SER A 723 17.10 9.05 19.80
C SER A 723 17.99 7.81 19.78
N TYR A 724 18.52 7.38 20.93
CA TYR A 724 19.32 6.17 21.02
C TYR A 724 18.52 4.92 20.64
N TRP A 725 17.38 4.69 21.30
CA TRP A 725 16.57 3.49 21.15
C TRP A 725 15.87 3.37 19.80
N LEU A 726 15.26 4.43 19.31
CA LEU A 726 14.39 4.42 18.13
C LEU A 726 15.10 4.83 16.83
N ILE A 727 16.26 5.51 16.92
CA ILE A 727 16.98 6.04 15.74
C ILE A 727 18.39 5.44 15.59
N LYS A 728 19.17 5.31 16.68
CA LYS A 728 20.57 4.82 16.61
C LYS A 728 20.68 3.29 16.70
N LEU A 729 19.74 2.61 17.35
CA LEU A 729 19.68 1.15 17.38
C LEU A 729 18.75 0.62 16.29
N ASP A 730 19.30 -0.18 15.37
CA ASP A 730 18.49 -0.99 14.46
C ASP A 730 17.74 -2.11 15.19
N SER A 731 16.79 -2.75 14.51
CA SER A 731 15.93 -3.79 15.08
C SER A 731 16.66 -5.06 15.54
N VAL A 732 17.92 -5.28 15.12
CA VAL A 732 18.75 -6.38 15.64
C VAL A 732 19.40 -5.96 16.96
N LYS A 733 19.92 -4.73 17.06
CA LYS A 733 20.45 -4.17 18.31
C LYS A 733 19.35 -3.99 19.36
N GLN A 734 18.17 -3.49 18.98
CA GLN A 734 17.01 -3.39 19.86
C GLN A 734 16.63 -4.76 20.45
N ARG A 735 16.59 -5.81 19.61
CA ARG A 735 16.33 -7.19 20.06
C ARG A 735 17.39 -7.67 21.05
N LYS A 736 18.68 -7.43 20.78
CA LYS A 736 19.77 -7.81 21.69
C LYS A 736 19.65 -7.20 23.09
N VAL A 737 19.11 -5.98 23.25
CA VAL A 737 18.86 -5.38 24.57
C VAL A 737 17.84 -6.19 25.37
N LEU A 738 16.74 -6.64 24.75
CA LEU A 738 15.76 -7.50 25.44
C LEU A 738 16.24 -8.94 25.60
N ASP A 739 17.06 -9.46 24.68
CA ASP A 739 17.63 -10.80 24.78
C ASP A 739 18.55 -10.96 26.02
N ILE A 740 19.14 -9.88 26.54
CA ILE A 740 19.85 -9.88 27.83
C ILE A 740 18.90 -10.35 28.96
N VAL A 741 17.79 -9.62 29.17
CA VAL A 741 16.79 -9.94 30.21
C VAL A 741 16.17 -11.32 29.97
N LYS A 742 15.90 -11.66 28.71
CA LYS A 742 15.36 -12.96 28.30
C LYS A 742 16.28 -14.14 28.64
N THR A 743 17.59 -13.96 28.46
CA THR A 743 18.60 -14.97 28.76
C THR A 743 18.70 -15.22 30.26
N SER A 744 18.67 -14.17 31.08
CA SER A 744 18.64 -14.29 32.56
C SER A 744 17.45 -15.10 33.05
N ILE A 745 16.27 -14.87 32.46
CA ILE A 745 15.05 -15.60 32.82
C ILE A 745 15.14 -17.07 32.40
N ARG A 746 15.68 -17.37 31.20
CA ARG A 746 15.95 -18.77 30.81
C ARG A 746 16.97 -19.47 31.72
N ALA A 747 17.89 -18.76 32.36
CA ALA A 747 18.86 -19.35 33.29
C ALA A 747 18.29 -19.59 34.72
N VAL A 748 17.27 -18.83 35.12
CA VAL A 748 16.64 -18.88 36.45
C VAL A 748 15.41 -19.78 36.47
N LEU A 749 14.51 -19.65 35.50
CA LEU A 749 13.18 -20.26 35.57
C LEU A 749 13.19 -21.80 35.63
N PRO A 750 14.07 -22.53 34.92
CA PRO A 750 14.21 -23.99 35.06
C PRO A 750 14.57 -24.45 36.49
N ARG A 751 15.30 -23.63 37.25
CA ARG A 751 15.72 -23.96 38.64
C ARG A 751 14.54 -23.87 39.60
N ILE A 752 13.75 -22.80 39.49
CA ILE A 752 12.54 -22.60 40.29
C ILE A 752 11.50 -23.66 39.92
N TRP A 753 11.18 -23.78 38.63
CA TRP A 753 10.12 -24.67 38.17
C TRP A 753 10.50 -26.15 38.13
N LYS A 754 11.78 -26.52 38.28
CA LYS A 754 12.26 -27.91 38.21
C LYS A 754 11.77 -28.60 36.92
N VAL A 755 12.07 -28.01 35.77
CA VAL A 755 11.73 -28.54 34.42
C VAL A 755 12.96 -28.42 33.52
N PRO A 756 13.31 -29.44 32.72
CA PRO A 756 14.50 -29.39 31.85
C PRO A 756 14.35 -28.42 30.67
N ASP A 757 13.14 -28.23 30.13
CA ASP A 757 12.84 -27.21 29.12
C ASP A 757 12.00 -26.07 29.72
N VAL A 758 12.41 -24.84 29.44
CA VAL A 758 11.71 -23.62 29.85
C VAL A 758 10.48 -23.33 28.98
N GLU A 759 10.42 -23.85 27.74
CA GLU A 759 9.26 -23.67 26.86
C GLU A 759 8.07 -24.58 27.25
N GLU A 760 8.27 -25.60 28.09
CA GLU A 760 7.20 -26.35 28.75
C GLU A 760 6.44 -25.48 29.79
N VAL A 761 7.10 -24.48 30.39
CA VAL A 761 6.52 -23.61 31.45
C VAL A 761 5.55 -22.56 30.88
N ASN A 762 4.29 -22.60 31.31
CA ASN A 762 3.24 -21.66 30.86
C ASN A 762 3.64 -20.18 31.06
N LEU A 763 4.13 -19.82 32.25
CA LEU A 763 4.61 -18.48 32.58
C LEU A 763 5.68 -17.96 31.59
N TYR A 764 6.53 -18.84 31.06
CA TYR A 764 7.54 -18.45 30.07
C TYR A 764 6.92 -18.13 28.68
N ARG A 765 5.84 -18.81 28.30
CA ARG A 765 5.06 -18.50 27.09
C ARG A 765 4.40 -17.12 27.21
N ILE A 766 3.90 -16.77 28.40
CA ILE A 766 3.40 -15.43 28.72
C ILE A 766 4.53 -14.39 28.58
N PHE A 767 5.71 -14.63 29.16
CA PHE A 767 6.88 -13.75 28.99
C PHE A 767 7.31 -13.59 27.52
N ASN A 768 7.32 -14.66 26.73
CA ASN A 768 7.59 -14.63 25.28
C ASN A 768 6.61 -13.67 24.55
N ARG A 769 5.31 -13.67 24.93
CA ARG A 769 4.31 -12.74 24.38
C ARG A 769 4.62 -11.28 24.77
N VAL A 770 5.03 -11.03 26.01
CA VAL A 770 5.46 -9.70 26.48
C VAL A 770 6.70 -9.21 25.72
N PHE A 771 7.76 -10.01 25.59
CA PHE A 771 8.96 -9.65 24.82
C PHE A 771 8.64 -9.28 23.36
N ASN A 772 7.78 -10.07 22.70
CA ASN A 772 7.35 -9.78 21.33
C ASN A 772 6.50 -8.49 21.24
N ARG A 773 5.75 -8.13 22.29
CA ARG A 773 5.02 -6.86 22.39
C ARG A 773 5.95 -5.67 22.60
N LEU A 774 7.01 -5.81 23.39
CA LEU A 774 8.00 -4.75 23.63
C LEU A 774 8.83 -4.43 22.38
N LEU A 775 9.11 -5.43 21.53
CA LEU A 775 9.76 -5.21 20.22
C LEU A 775 8.81 -4.74 19.11
N TRP A 776 7.50 -4.66 19.38
CA TRP A 776 6.51 -4.28 18.37
C TRP A 776 6.77 -2.87 17.84
N SER A 777 6.51 -2.69 16.53
CA SER A 777 6.77 -1.45 15.79
C SER A 777 8.18 -0.90 16.01
N HIS A 778 9.21 -1.73 15.74
CA HIS A 778 10.63 -1.34 15.85
C HIS A 778 11.01 -0.80 17.24
N GLY A 779 10.66 -1.54 18.29
CA GLY A 779 10.98 -1.18 19.68
C GLY A 779 10.08 -0.11 20.30
N GLN A 780 9.16 0.48 19.55
CA GLN A 780 8.18 1.45 20.09
C GLN A 780 7.35 0.86 21.24
N GLY A 781 7.09 -0.45 21.22
CA GLY A 781 6.41 -1.16 22.31
C GLY A 781 7.05 -0.95 23.69
N LEU A 782 8.39 -1.03 23.78
CA LEU A 782 9.14 -0.72 25.02
C LEU A 782 9.16 0.78 25.31
N TRP A 783 9.30 1.63 24.29
CA TRP A 783 9.36 3.08 24.49
C TRP A 783 8.08 3.64 25.10
N ASN A 784 6.92 3.11 24.69
CA ASN A 784 5.62 3.51 25.24
C ASN A 784 5.49 3.19 26.74
N CYS A 785 6.30 2.26 27.29
CA CYS A 785 6.36 1.97 28.73
C CYS A 785 7.15 3.02 29.56
N PHE A 786 7.70 4.07 28.92
CA PHE A 786 8.33 5.23 29.57
C PHE A 786 7.48 6.52 29.48
N CYS A 787 6.24 6.44 28.96
CA CYS A 787 5.36 7.59 28.74
C CYS A 787 4.03 7.46 29.49
N ASP A 788 4.08 6.92 30.70
CA ASP A 788 3.01 6.85 31.72
C ASP A 788 1.72 6.08 31.33
N SER A 789 1.56 5.70 30.07
CA SER A 789 0.54 4.75 29.57
C SER A 789 0.86 3.30 29.94
N GLY A 790 0.98 3.01 31.25
CA GLY A 790 1.55 1.78 31.81
C GLY A 790 0.88 0.47 31.34
N SER A 791 -0.40 0.51 30.95
CA SER A 791 -1.20 -0.64 30.50
C SER A 791 -1.11 -0.95 29.00
N SER A 792 -0.37 -0.16 28.21
CA SER A 792 -0.29 -0.34 26.74
C SER A 792 0.20 -1.73 26.30
N TRP A 793 1.05 -2.39 27.10
CA TRP A 793 1.54 -3.74 26.80
C TRP A 793 0.57 -4.83 27.31
N GLU A 794 -0.13 -4.60 28.43
CA GLU A 794 -1.11 -5.52 29.05
C GLU A 794 -2.29 -5.83 28.10
N SER A 795 -2.58 -4.92 27.17
CA SER A 795 -3.55 -5.11 26.09
C SER A 795 -3.40 -6.43 25.29
N ILE A 796 -2.25 -7.10 25.30
CA ILE A 796 -2.05 -8.42 24.66
C ILE A 796 -2.82 -9.56 25.35
N PHE A 797 -3.31 -9.36 26.56
CA PHE A 797 -4.12 -10.34 27.29
C PHE A 797 -5.62 -10.17 26.99
N SER A 798 -6.08 -8.96 26.63
CA SER A 798 -7.48 -8.65 26.26
C SER A 798 -8.02 -9.40 25.03
N LYS A 799 -7.14 -10.11 24.29
CA LYS A 799 -7.47 -10.91 23.10
C LYS A 799 -7.03 -12.37 23.24
N SER A 800 -6.81 -12.82 24.48
CA SER A 800 -6.37 -14.17 24.84
C SER A 800 -7.56 -15.02 25.28
N PRO A 801 -7.67 -16.30 24.86
CA PRO A 801 -8.59 -17.24 25.51
C PRO A 801 -8.06 -17.71 26.88
N GLU A 802 -6.74 -17.60 27.10
CA GLU A 802 -6.08 -17.90 28.38
C GLU A 802 -6.20 -16.69 29.32
N VAL A 803 -6.84 -16.88 30.48
CA VAL A 803 -6.93 -15.88 31.55
C VAL A 803 -5.63 -15.88 32.34
N VAL A 804 -4.88 -14.78 32.29
CA VAL A 804 -3.65 -14.58 33.06
C VAL A 804 -4.00 -14.26 34.52
N THR A 805 -3.36 -14.94 35.49
CA THR A 805 -3.64 -14.69 36.91
C THR A 805 -3.02 -13.35 37.37
N PRO A 806 -3.54 -12.70 38.43
CA PRO A 806 -2.97 -11.45 38.94
C PRO A 806 -1.48 -11.58 39.31
N LEU A 807 -1.08 -12.75 39.79
CA LEU A 807 0.30 -13.07 40.15
C LEU A 807 1.20 -13.19 38.92
N GLN A 808 0.73 -13.86 37.86
CA GLN A 808 1.42 -13.91 36.56
C GLN A 808 1.54 -12.52 35.92
N LEU A 809 0.53 -11.65 36.11
CA LEU A 809 0.59 -10.25 35.66
C LEU A 809 1.64 -9.45 36.42
N GLN A 810 1.77 -9.61 37.75
CA GLN A 810 2.85 -8.99 38.53
C GLN A 810 4.25 -9.42 38.07
N CYS A 811 4.43 -10.71 37.74
CA CYS A 811 5.68 -11.19 37.11
C CYS A 811 5.96 -10.46 35.78
N CYS A 812 4.94 -10.23 34.96
CA CYS A 812 5.07 -9.51 33.71
C CYS A 812 5.32 -8.00 33.89
N GLN A 813 4.75 -7.37 34.92
CA GLN A 813 5.02 -5.98 35.28
C GLN A 813 6.49 -5.80 35.68
N ARG A 814 7.04 -6.68 36.53
CA ARG A 814 8.47 -6.65 36.90
C ARG A 814 9.37 -6.97 35.70
N LEU A 815 8.96 -7.84 34.79
CA LEU A 815 9.65 -8.12 33.53
C LEU A 815 9.80 -6.86 32.66
N VAL A 816 8.72 -6.09 32.46
CA VAL A 816 8.76 -4.83 31.69
C VAL A 816 9.68 -3.81 32.35
N GLU A 817 9.67 -3.71 33.67
CA GLU A 817 10.58 -2.81 34.41
C GLU A 817 12.06 -3.20 34.25
N LEU A 818 12.40 -4.49 34.32
CA LEU A 818 13.76 -4.96 33.99
C LEU A 818 14.16 -4.61 32.55
N CYS A 819 13.23 -4.68 31.60
CA CYS A 819 13.49 -4.28 30.21
C CYS A 819 13.75 -2.77 30.06
N LYS A 820 13.03 -1.92 30.82
CA LYS A 820 13.27 -0.47 30.89
C LYS A 820 14.66 -0.17 31.47
N GLN A 821 14.97 -0.76 32.63
CA GLN A 821 16.26 -0.58 33.32
C GLN A 821 17.44 -1.02 32.44
N CYS A 822 17.31 -2.12 31.70
CA CYS A 822 18.31 -2.58 30.73
C CYS A 822 18.61 -1.54 29.65
N LEU A 823 17.58 -0.88 29.11
CA LEU A 823 17.75 0.18 28.10
C LEU A 823 18.51 1.39 28.66
N LEU A 824 18.17 1.86 29.86
CA LEU A 824 18.83 3.01 30.48
C LEU A 824 20.33 2.73 30.74
N VAL A 825 20.65 1.53 31.23
CA VAL A 825 22.03 1.05 31.42
C VAL A 825 22.79 1.02 30.09
N VAL A 826 22.22 0.39 29.05
CA VAL A 826 22.89 0.26 27.74
C VAL A 826 23.06 1.63 27.04
N TYR A 827 22.11 2.55 27.24
CA TYR A 827 22.24 3.95 26.82
C TYR A 827 23.42 4.65 27.53
N LYS A 828 23.46 4.60 28.86
CA LYS A 828 24.48 5.30 29.68
C LYS A 828 25.90 4.79 29.39
N TYR A 829 26.06 3.48 29.23
CA TYR A 829 27.33 2.89 28.82
C TYR A 829 27.77 3.37 27.43
N ALA A 830 26.84 3.51 26.48
CA ALA A 830 27.09 3.99 25.12
C ALA A 830 27.29 5.52 25.00
N THR A 831 26.96 6.30 26.02
CA THR A 831 27.34 7.72 26.13
C THR A 831 28.69 7.91 26.80
N ASP A 832 28.93 7.23 27.92
CA ASP A 832 30.14 7.45 28.74
C ASP A 832 31.41 6.98 27.99
N SER A 833 31.31 5.89 27.22
CA SER A 833 32.36 5.41 26.31
C SER A 833 32.71 6.36 25.15
N ARG A 834 32.04 7.50 25.01
CA ARG A 834 32.38 8.57 24.04
C ARG A 834 33.05 9.79 24.70
N GLY A 835 33.09 9.87 26.03
CA GLY A 835 33.54 11.07 26.76
C GLY A 835 35.04 11.18 27.00
N SER A 836 35.83 10.13 26.73
CA SER A 836 37.23 10.01 27.16
C SER A 836 38.29 10.42 26.12
N LEU A 837 37.89 11.05 25.01
CA LEU A 837 38.81 11.44 23.92
C LEU A 837 38.51 12.88 23.45
N SER A 838 39.24 13.85 24.01
CA SER A 838 39.21 15.26 23.62
C SER A 838 40.63 15.84 23.62
N GLY A 839 41.23 16.00 22.44
CA GLY A 839 42.61 16.44 22.33
C GLY A 839 43.06 16.64 20.88
N ILE A 840 42.77 17.83 20.34
CA ILE A 840 43.28 18.36 19.05
C ILE A 840 42.74 17.67 17.78
N GLY A 841 42.51 18.47 16.73
CA GLY A 841 42.36 17.99 15.35
C GLY A 841 40.97 18.19 14.73
N THR A 842 40.89 19.07 13.73
CA THR A 842 39.73 19.21 12.84
C THR A 842 39.84 18.26 11.65
N ASP A 843 39.27 17.06 11.76
CA ASP A 843 38.76 16.33 10.59
C ASP A 843 37.66 15.34 11.02
N TRP A 844 36.64 15.13 10.17
CA TRP A 844 35.58 14.13 10.38
C TRP A 844 35.29 13.30 9.11
N GLY A 845 36.32 13.10 8.28
CA GLY A 845 36.38 11.96 7.37
C GLY A 845 36.60 10.63 8.10
N ASN A 846 35.90 9.58 7.68
CA ASN A 846 36.07 8.17 8.09
C ASN A 846 35.97 7.83 9.60
N SER A 847 34.84 7.20 9.98
CA SER A 847 34.87 6.12 10.99
C SER A 847 33.91 4.99 10.62
N ARG A 848 34.44 4.00 9.89
CA ARG A 848 34.03 2.60 10.08
C ARG A 848 34.78 2.05 11.31
N TYR A 849 34.26 0.95 11.87
CA TYR A 849 34.72 0.30 13.12
C TYR A 849 34.49 1.11 14.40
N LEU A 850 33.38 0.82 15.10
CA LEU A 850 33.35 0.76 16.58
C LEU A 850 32.11 0.01 17.09
N LEU A 851 32.14 -1.31 16.91
CA LEU A 851 31.44 -2.28 17.74
C LEU A 851 32.31 -3.55 17.75
N PRO A 852 33.13 -3.77 18.79
CA PRO A 852 33.90 -4.99 18.93
C PRO A 852 33.00 -6.24 18.92
N GLY A 853 33.57 -7.38 18.51
CA GLY A 853 32.84 -8.64 18.47
C GLY A 853 32.30 -9.02 19.85
N SER A 854 31.13 -9.66 19.89
CA SER A 854 30.47 -10.13 21.12
C SER A 854 31.13 -11.39 21.70
N THR A 855 32.45 -11.34 21.84
CA THR A 855 33.35 -12.40 22.33
C THR A 855 34.29 -11.93 23.43
N GLN A 856 34.42 -10.61 23.67
CA GLN A 856 35.22 -10.06 24.79
C GLN A 856 34.68 -10.37 26.20
N PHE A 857 33.58 -11.12 26.34
CA PHE A 857 33.15 -11.68 27.63
C PHE A 857 33.97 -12.90 28.10
N LEU A 858 34.77 -13.54 27.23
CA LEU A 858 35.60 -14.69 27.60
C LEU A 858 36.91 -14.78 26.78
N ARG A 859 38.00 -14.21 27.30
CA ARG A 859 39.35 -14.83 27.41
C ARG A 859 40.41 -13.82 27.88
N THR A 860 41.17 -14.20 28.90
CA THR A 860 42.51 -13.63 29.21
C THR A 860 43.59 -14.34 28.38
N PRO A 861 44.77 -13.72 28.17
CA PRO A 861 45.84 -14.28 27.34
C PRO A 861 46.64 -15.37 28.08
N THR A 862 47.16 -16.34 27.32
CA THR A 862 48.04 -17.40 27.82
C THR A 862 49.51 -17.01 27.73
N TYR A 863 50.22 -17.00 28.86
CA TYR A 863 51.67 -17.18 28.95
C TYR A 863 51.96 -18.34 29.91
N ASN A 864 53.04 -19.08 29.66
CA ASN A 864 53.31 -20.37 30.31
C ASN A 864 53.85 -20.22 31.75
N LEU A 865 53.35 -21.04 32.68
CA LEU A 865 54.17 -21.74 33.67
C LEU A 865 53.46 -23.03 34.17
N LYS A 866 54.11 -23.82 35.03
CA LYS A 866 53.80 -25.24 35.31
C LYS A 866 52.94 -25.47 36.57
N TYR A 867 52.45 -26.73 36.67
CA TYR A 867 52.01 -27.51 37.85
C TYR A 867 50.53 -27.52 38.31
N SER A 868 50.09 -28.78 38.52
CA SER A 868 49.15 -29.31 39.53
C SER A 868 47.64 -29.03 39.52
N SER A 869 46.89 -30.11 39.71
CA SER A 869 45.45 -30.24 39.97
C SER A 869 45.09 -29.99 41.46
N PRO A 870 43.81 -30.05 41.89
CA PRO A 870 42.54 -29.71 41.21
C PRO A 870 41.69 -28.68 42.02
N GLY A 871 40.71 -28.01 41.38
CA GLY A 871 39.74 -27.18 42.10
C GLY A 871 38.51 -26.77 41.27
N MET A 872 37.35 -26.62 41.90
CA MET A 872 36.07 -26.32 41.23
C MET A 872 36.01 -24.87 40.71
N ALA A 873 35.71 -24.69 39.43
CA ALA A 873 35.55 -23.36 38.83
C ALA A 873 34.11 -22.81 39.00
N ARG A 874 33.99 -21.55 39.46
CA ARG A 874 32.70 -20.84 39.60
C ARG A 874 32.14 -20.37 38.24
N SER A 875 30.82 -20.35 38.10
CA SER A 875 30.14 -19.93 36.86
C SER A 875 30.08 -18.41 36.68
N ASN A 876 30.46 -17.91 35.50
CA ASN A 876 30.27 -16.50 35.12
C ASN A 876 28.78 -16.19 34.86
N VAL A 877 28.16 -15.36 35.71
CA VAL A 877 26.79 -14.88 35.54
C VAL A 877 26.71 -13.38 35.83
N LEU A 878 26.10 -12.61 34.92
CA LEU A 878 25.96 -11.14 35.02
C LEU A 878 24.90 -10.66 36.04
N PHE A 879 24.41 -11.57 36.88
CA PHE A 879 23.32 -11.35 37.83
C PHE A 879 23.62 -12.10 39.13
N THR A 880 23.49 -11.42 40.26
CA THR A 880 23.32 -12.08 41.56
C THR A 880 21.84 -12.11 41.92
N SER A 881 21.40 -13.25 42.45
CA SER A 881 20.28 -13.33 43.38
C SER A 881 20.82 -13.88 44.70
N ARG A 882 20.16 -13.60 45.82
CA ARG A 882 20.50 -14.19 47.13
C ARG A 882 20.25 -15.70 47.19
N TYR A 883 19.51 -16.27 46.23
CA TYR A 883 19.35 -17.72 46.02
C TYR A 883 20.63 -18.41 45.47
N GLY A 884 21.78 -18.13 46.09
CA GLY A 884 23.06 -18.80 45.83
C GLY A 884 23.41 -19.92 46.81
N HIS A 885 22.61 -20.08 47.88
CA HIS A 885 22.80 -21.06 48.95
C HIS A 885 21.48 -21.71 49.36
N LEU A 886 20.98 -22.62 48.51
CA LEU A 886 20.01 -23.70 48.80
C LEU A 886 20.07 -24.73 47.67
#